data_AF-A0A925BW97-F1
#
_entry.id   AF-A0A925BW97-F1
#
_cell.length_a   1.000
_cell.length_b   1.000
_cell.length_c   1.000
_cell.angle_alpha   90.00
_cell.angle_beta   90.00
_cell.angle_gamma   90.00
#
_symmetry.space_group_name_H-M   'P 1'
#
loop_
_entity.id
_entity.type
_entity.pdbx_description
1 polymer ?
#
loop_
_entity_poly.entity_id
_entity_poly.type
_entity_poly.pdbx_seq_one_letter_code
_entity_poly.pdbx_strand_id
1 'polypeptide(L)'
;MRHFPESALVQLEFDKIQVLLTAHCKTEYAKSKAENLRVHTKKEFIELELQQSNEYKLLVQGGQYFPNDHVLNLSREIKLLGIPGAVLTGEQIILVRKLAEDLQSIFRWFDAERRIAYRALARVIDNTYYEKAILQTIDEVLDENGTVKDNASADLSRIRMNLYKRRNELRRLFDRIVQKLTKSGYVADIEEAFLNGRRVVALFAEHKRQIKGILHGESDTRKTAFVEPEETIELNNDVFALEHEESREVYRILRELTQTLSVYGPLLKGYHDVLGEFDFIRAKARFAIDTNGNYPLLADKAHVHLVKACHPLLYLYNKKNNKQTIPVDITLDEKNRILVISGPNAGGKTVTLKTVGLLQLMLQSGLLVPVHPDSEMGIFRQIMIHIGDTQSLEFELSTYSSHLKNMKYFMENANGKTLFFIDELGSGSDPNLGGAFAEVILEELVKKHAMGIVTTHYLNLKVMANKTPGIINGAMAFDEKNLLPMYKLIIGKPGSSYTFSIAERIGLDPLLVGRAKKLVDDNHFKLDKLLNRTEQDLQNIEKEKKELQQLVNENMRLKKEMEELINQERHQQQVELLKQQNKISEERIAYLKEMERKLKQIVFDWKKAGNQDDKKDLIKQMQALLFRQDQKQVNEKVKKKVSSKYEEIAGEISVGQKVLMKKNHQVGEVTEIKGKKAVVKVGLMPITVDLENLVAVSEKNAESQT
;
A
#
# COMPACT_ATOMS: atom_id res chain seq x y z
N MET A 1 -4.61 6.98 -24.81
CA MET A 1 -4.11 5.60 -25.04
C MET A 1 -4.98 4.97 -26.12
N ARG A 2 -4.44 4.14 -27.02
CA ARG A 2 -5.30 3.35 -27.94
C ARG A 2 -5.88 2.16 -27.17
N HIS A 3 -7.13 1.80 -27.42
CA HIS A 3 -7.73 0.64 -26.80
C HIS A 3 -8.52 -0.16 -27.84
N PHE A 4 -8.51 -1.47 -27.71
CA PHE A 4 -9.27 -2.38 -28.56
C PHE A 4 -9.87 -3.50 -27.71
N PRO A 5 -11.12 -3.90 -27.96
CA PRO A 5 -12.14 -3.23 -28.78
C PRO A 5 -12.52 -1.85 -28.19
N GLU A 6 -13.42 -1.11 -28.86
CA GLU A 6 -13.93 0.17 -28.32
C GLU A 6 -14.59 0.00 -26.94
N SER A 7 -15.20 -1.15 -26.68
CA SER A 7 -15.78 -1.52 -25.39
C SER A 7 -14.75 -1.86 -24.31
N ALA A 8 -13.44 -1.74 -24.57
CA ALA A 8 -12.40 -2.20 -23.66
C ALA A 8 -12.46 -1.54 -22.27
N LEU A 9 -12.75 -0.25 -22.21
CA LEU A 9 -12.86 0.48 -20.95
C LEU A 9 -14.03 -0.03 -20.10
N VAL A 10 -15.16 -0.34 -20.73
CA VAL A 10 -16.37 -0.86 -20.06
C VAL A 10 -16.17 -2.30 -19.60
N GLN A 11 -15.56 -3.15 -20.44
CA GLN A 11 -15.28 -4.55 -20.09
C GLN A 11 -14.28 -4.68 -18.93
N LEU A 12 -13.33 -3.74 -18.82
CA LEU A 12 -12.42 -3.59 -17.67
C LEU A 12 -13.05 -2.84 -16.50
N GLU A 13 -14.31 -2.42 -16.60
CA GLU A 13 -15.08 -1.76 -15.53
C GLU A 13 -14.56 -0.36 -15.14
N PHE A 14 -13.88 0.32 -16.07
CA PHE A 14 -13.36 1.67 -15.86
C PHE A 14 -14.48 2.73 -15.74
N ASP A 15 -15.59 2.52 -16.43
CA ASP A 15 -16.82 3.32 -16.30
C ASP A 15 -17.33 3.36 -14.85
N LYS A 16 -17.28 2.23 -14.14
CA LYS A 16 -17.66 2.16 -12.72
C LYS A 16 -16.72 2.98 -11.82
N ILE A 17 -15.44 3.05 -12.16
CA ILE A 17 -14.48 3.91 -11.44
C ILE A 17 -14.80 5.39 -11.67
N GLN A 18 -15.16 5.78 -12.91
CA GLN A 18 -15.58 7.16 -13.20
C GLN A 18 -16.80 7.55 -12.37
N VAL A 19 -17.83 6.69 -12.31
CA VAL A 19 -19.04 6.94 -11.49
C VAL A 19 -18.70 7.12 -10.01
N LEU A 20 -17.85 6.26 -9.45
CA LEU A 20 -17.42 6.37 -8.05
C LEU A 20 -16.60 7.64 -7.79
N LEU A 21 -15.73 8.05 -8.73
CA LEU A 21 -14.96 9.29 -8.62
C LEU A 21 -15.85 10.53 -8.69
N THR A 22 -16.83 10.55 -9.61
CA THR A 22 -17.79 11.64 -9.77
C THR A 22 -18.61 11.85 -8.49
N ALA A 23 -18.93 10.78 -7.76
CA ALA A 23 -19.63 10.88 -6.47
C ALA A 23 -18.86 11.65 -5.39
N HIS A 24 -17.53 11.77 -5.51
CA HIS A 24 -16.70 12.57 -4.60
C HIS A 24 -16.50 14.03 -5.03
N CYS A 25 -16.90 14.37 -6.26
CA CYS A 25 -16.79 15.70 -6.83
C CYS A 25 -17.94 16.60 -6.36
N LYS A 26 -17.64 17.84 -5.93
CA LYS A 26 -18.68 18.81 -5.52
C LYS A 26 -19.08 19.71 -6.68
N THR A 27 -18.11 20.16 -7.47
CA THR A 27 -18.29 21.09 -8.57
C THR A 27 -18.68 20.43 -9.87
N GLU A 28 -19.35 21.19 -10.73
CA GLU A 28 -19.59 20.79 -12.12
C GLU A 28 -18.28 20.63 -12.91
N TYR A 29 -17.28 21.47 -12.63
CA TYR A 29 -15.95 21.37 -13.23
C TYR A 29 -15.30 20.01 -12.94
N ALA A 30 -15.25 19.61 -11.65
CA ALA A 30 -14.66 18.34 -11.24
C ALA A 30 -15.47 17.14 -11.72
N LYS A 31 -16.81 17.22 -11.69
CA LYS A 31 -17.69 16.17 -12.24
C LYS A 31 -17.44 15.95 -13.73
N SER A 32 -17.40 17.02 -14.51
CA SER A 32 -17.11 16.96 -15.94
C SER A 32 -15.72 16.35 -16.22
N LYS A 33 -14.71 16.68 -15.41
CA LYS A 33 -13.37 16.04 -15.51
C LYS A 33 -13.38 14.56 -15.12
N ALA A 34 -14.12 14.18 -14.08
CA ALA A 34 -14.24 12.79 -13.64
C ALA A 34 -14.96 11.91 -14.66
N GLU A 35 -16.02 12.43 -15.29
CA GLU A 35 -16.75 11.75 -16.36
C GLU A 35 -15.91 11.60 -17.64
N ASN A 36 -15.14 12.63 -17.98
CA ASN A 36 -14.28 12.65 -19.18
C ASN A 36 -12.83 12.26 -18.88
N LEU A 37 -12.63 11.39 -17.88
CA LEU A 37 -11.29 11.00 -17.42
C LEU A 37 -10.50 10.36 -18.57
N ARG A 38 -9.38 11.00 -18.95
CA ARG A 38 -8.57 10.58 -20.09
C ARG A 38 -7.45 9.65 -19.63
N VAL A 39 -7.13 8.65 -20.46
CA VAL A 39 -5.96 7.78 -20.26
C VAL A 39 -4.76 8.34 -21.03
N HIS A 40 -3.80 8.92 -20.29
CA HIS A 40 -2.61 9.58 -20.80
C HIS A 40 -1.51 8.58 -21.17
N THR A 41 -0.52 9.00 -21.97
CA THR A 41 0.64 8.17 -22.37
C THR A 41 1.97 8.90 -22.22
N LYS A 42 1.93 10.09 -21.63
CA LYS A 42 3.09 10.94 -21.37
C LYS A 42 3.34 10.93 -19.87
N LYS A 43 4.55 10.56 -19.46
CA LYS A 43 4.92 10.42 -18.05
C LYS A 43 4.67 11.70 -17.24
N GLU A 44 5.08 12.85 -17.76
CA GLU A 44 4.98 14.15 -17.07
C GLU A 44 3.56 14.48 -16.60
N PHE A 45 2.54 14.19 -17.40
CA PHE A 45 1.14 14.43 -17.05
C PHE A 45 0.66 13.43 -15.99
N ILE A 46 0.97 12.15 -16.17
CA ILE A 46 0.56 11.08 -15.25
C ILE A 46 1.20 11.30 -13.88
N GLU A 47 2.50 11.56 -13.85
CA GLU A 47 3.27 11.78 -12.62
C GLU A 47 2.76 13.00 -11.86
N LEU A 48 2.50 14.11 -12.55
CA LEU A 48 1.94 15.31 -11.93
C LEU A 48 0.58 15.04 -11.29
N GLU A 49 -0.34 14.41 -12.01
CA GLU A 49 -1.68 14.13 -11.51
C GLU A 49 -1.68 13.14 -10.33
N LEU A 50 -0.81 12.12 -10.38
CA LEU A 50 -0.62 11.17 -9.28
C LEU A 50 -0.01 11.85 -8.04
N GLN A 51 1.00 12.70 -8.23
CA GLN A 51 1.63 13.45 -7.15
C GLN A 51 0.64 14.40 -6.49
N GLN A 52 -0.15 15.13 -7.27
CA GLN A 52 -1.24 15.98 -6.75
C GLN A 52 -2.23 15.18 -5.89
N SER A 53 -2.67 14.03 -6.38
CA SER A 53 -3.59 13.16 -5.63
C SER A 53 -2.95 12.57 -4.37
N ASN A 54 -1.66 12.23 -4.41
CA ASN A 54 -0.92 11.72 -3.26
C ASN A 54 -0.69 12.80 -2.19
N GLU A 55 -0.23 13.98 -2.59
CA GLU A 55 -0.05 15.13 -1.70
C GLU A 55 -1.36 15.50 -1.00
N TYR A 56 -2.48 15.57 -1.74
CA TYR A 56 -3.78 15.84 -1.14
C TYR A 56 -4.25 14.71 -0.22
N LYS A 57 -4.01 13.44 -0.59
CA LYS A 57 -4.29 12.29 0.28
C LYS A 57 -3.56 12.40 1.62
N LEU A 58 -2.27 12.77 1.58
CA LEU A 58 -1.46 12.97 2.78
C LEU A 58 -2.00 14.10 3.68
N LEU A 59 -2.48 15.20 3.08
CA LEU A 59 -3.15 16.28 3.84
C LEU A 59 -4.37 15.76 4.61
N VAL A 60 -5.24 15.01 3.92
CA VAL A 60 -6.46 14.46 4.53
C VAL A 60 -6.15 13.45 5.62
N GLN A 61 -5.20 12.53 5.40
CA GLN A 61 -4.79 11.54 6.40
C GLN A 61 -4.05 12.16 7.59
N GLY A 62 -3.30 13.23 7.37
CA GLY A 62 -2.62 13.99 8.41
C GLY A 62 -3.53 14.93 9.20
N GLY A 63 -4.82 15.01 8.86
CA GLY A 63 -5.76 15.94 9.50
C GLY A 63 -5.44 17.42 9.23
N GLN A 64 -4.65 17.72 8.21
CA GLN A 64 -4.29 19.08 7.85
C GLN A 64 -5.40 19.73 7.03
N TYR A 65 -5.85 20.90 7.46
CA TYR A 65 -6.85 21.67 6.75
C TYR A 65 -6.30 22.26 5.45
N PHE A 66 -7.04 22.11 4.35
CA PHE A 66 -6.79 22.78 3.08
C PHE A 66 -8.02 23.62 2.69
N PRO A 67 -7.85 24.92 2.37
CA PRO A 67 -8.97 25.84 2.17
C PRO A 67 -9.66 25.61 0.82
N ASN A 68 -10.52 24.59 0.76
CA ASN A 68 -11.34 24.24 -0.41
C ASN A 68 -12.71 23.69 0.03
N ASP A 69 -13.29 24.34 1.04
CA ASP A 69 -14.54 23.91 1.68
C ASP A 69 -15.77 24.24 0.84
N HIS A 70 -15.78 25.46 0.30
CA HIS A 70 -16.84 26.01 -0.52
C HIS A 70 -16.39 26.03 -1.96
N VAL A 71 -17.18 25.40 -2.84
CA VAL A 71 -16.94 25.54 -4.27
C VAL A 71 -18.25 25.86 -4.94
N LEU A 72 -18.34 27.13 -5.37
CA LEU A 72 -19.53 27.72 -5.98
C LEU A 72 -19.50 27.46 -7.49
N ASN A 73 -20.64 27.08 -8.06
CA ASN A 73 -20.77 27.03 -9.52
C ASN A 73 -21.10 28.43 -10.04
N LEU A 74 -20.08 29.13 -10.54
CA LEU A 74 -20.17 30.54 -10.98
C LEU A 74 -20.02 30.72 -12.48
N SER A 75 -20.21 29.64 -13.23
CA SER A 75 -20.04 29.64 -14.69
C SER A 75 -20.97 30.65 -15.38
N ARG A 76 -22.16 30.91 -14.82
CA ARG A 76 -23.14 31.85 -15.38
C ARG A 76 -22.74 33.30 -15.09
N GLU A 77 -22.41 33.61 -13.85
CA GLU A 77 -22.02 34.94 -13.36
C GLU A 77 -20.73 35.41 -14.05
N ILE A 78 -19.74 34.52 -14.16
CA ILE A 78 -18.47 34.81 -14.88
C ILE A 78 -18.74 35.04 -16.37
N LYS A 79 -19.67 34.30 -16.97
CA LYS A 79 -20.07 34.53 -18.37
C LYS A 79 -20.77 35.88 -18.55
N LEU A 80 -21.61 36.28 -17.60
CA LEU A 80 -22.27 37.61 -17.60
C LEU A 80 -21.24 38.74 -17.52
N LEU A 81 -20.18 38.61 -16.73
CA LEU A 81 -19.08 39.59 -16.69
C LEU A 81 -18.40 39.80 -18.05
N GLY A 82 -18.40 38.80 -18.92
CA GLY A 82 -17.85 38.90 -20.27
C GLY A 82 -18.79 39.52 -21.30
N ILE A 83 -20.06 39.78 -20.97
CA ILE A 83 -21.05 40.32 -21.91
C ILE A 83 -21.13 41.85 -21.73
N PRO A 84 -20.87 42.65 -22.78
CA PRO A 84 -20.97 44.10 -22.71
C PRO A 84 -22.38 44.55 -22.31
N GLY A 85 -22.47 45.36 -21.25
CA GLY A 85 -23.73 45.92 -20.77
C GLY A 85 -24.55 44.99 -19.85
N ALA A 86 -24.07 43.78 -19.55
CA ALA A 86 -24.67 42.96 -18.50
C ALA A 86 -24.48 43.60 -17.12
N VAL A 87 -25.43 43.36 -16.22
CA VAL A 87 -25.40 43.85 -14.83
C VAL A 87 -25.63 42.67 -13.91
N LEU A 88 -24.71 42.47 -12.96
CA LEU A 88 -24.88 41.47 -11.92
C LEU A 88 -25.72 42.04 -10.77
N THR A 89 -26.54 41.19 -10.16
CA THR A 89 -27.23 41.54 -8.91
C THR A 89 -26.25 41.55 -7.74
N GLY A 90 -26.60 42.22 -6.65
CA GLY A 90 -25.79 42.23 -5.43
C GLY A 90 -25.48 40.83 -4.91
N GLU A 91 -26.48 39.94 -4.89
CA GLU A 91 -26.31 38.52 -4.52
C GLU A 91 -25.28 37.80 -5.41
N GLN A 92 -25.32 38.02 -6.73
CA GLN A 92 -24.36 37.43 -7.67
C GLN A 92 -22.94 37.95 -7.44
N ILE A 93 -22.79 39.25 -7.15
CA ILE A 93 -21.48 39.86 -6.86
C ILE A 93 -20.91 39.32 -5.55
N ILE A 94 -21.74 39.04 -4.54
CA ILE A 94 -21.27 38.37 -3.30
C ILE A 94 -20.72 36.98 -3.59
N LEU A 95 -21.26 36.25 -4.56
CA LEU A 95 -20.68 34.98 -4.96
C LEU A 95 -19.30 35.16 -5.62
N VAL A 96 -19.13 36.19 -6.45
CA VAL A 96 -17.82 36.57 -7.02
C VAL A 96 -16.83 36.98 -5.93
N ARG A 97 -17.29 37.70 -4.91
CA ARG A 97 -16.52 38.05 -3.72
C ARG A 97 -16.03 36.82 -2.98
N LYS A 98 -16.92 35.85 -2.70
CA LYS A 98 -16.58 34.58 -2.05
C LYS A 98 -15.54 33.80 -2.85
N LEU A 99 -15.66 33.75 -4.19
CA LEU A 99 -14.66 33.14 -5.07
C LEU A 99 -13.26 33.77 -4.89
N ALA A 100 -13.18 35.10 -4.82
CA ALA A 100 -11.92 35.80 -4.60
C ALA A 100 -11.37 35.56 -3.17
N GLU A 101 -12.24 35.44 -2.17
CA GLU A 101 -11.88 35.14 -0.77
C GLU A 101 -11.34 33.71 -0.60
N ASP A 102 -12.01 32.72 -1.21
CA ASP A 102 -11.56 31.32 -1.23
C ASP A 102 -10.18 31.21 -1.86
N LEU A 103 -9.96 31.91 -2.99
CA LEU A 103 -8.66 31.90 -3.62
C LEU A 103 -7.61 32.64 -2.79
N GLN A 104 -7.96 33.76 -2.14
CA GLN A 104 -7.05 34.43 -1.19
C GLN A 104 -6.58 33.45 -0.12
N SER A 105 -7.50 32.64 0.42
CA SER A 105 -7.22 31.65 1.45
C SER A 105 -6.25 30.57 0.95
N ILE A 106 -6.41 30.09 -0.29
CA ILE A 106 -5.47 29.16 -0.94
C ILE A 106 -4.08 29.79 -1.09
N PHE A 107 -3.99 31.00 -1.63
CA PHE A 107 -2.69 31.67 -1.81
C PHE A 107 -1.97 31.92 -0.49
N ARG A 108 -2.72 32.27 0.58
CA ARG A 108 -2.18 32.41 1.94
C ARG A 108 -1.75 31.08 2.54
N TRP A 109 -2.45 30.00 2.22
CA TRP A 109 -2.11 28.68 2.71
C TRP A 109 -0.78 28.17 2.11
N PHE A 110 -0.50 28.46 0.85
CA PHE A 110 0.77 28.14 0.19
C PHE A 110 1.90 29.12 0.54
N ASP A 111 2.39 29.04 1.79
CA ASP A 111 3.62 29.71 2.24
C ASP A 111 4.90 29.10 1.60
N ALA A 112 6.06 29.67 1.90
CA ALA A 112 7.33 29.24 1.31
C ALA A 112 7.67 27.77 1.62
N GLU A 113 7.34 27.29 2.83
CA GLU A 113 7.62 25.91 3.25
C GLU A 113 6.64 24.92 2.59
N ARG A 114 5.35 25.25 2.58
CA ARG A 114 4.29 24.41 1.99
C ARG A 114 4.37 24.32 0.49
N ARG A 115 4.88 25.36 -0.20
CA ARG A 115 5.18 25.28 -1.64
C ARG A 115 6.30 24.28 -1.94
N ILE A 116 7.23 24.08 -1.02
CA ILE A 116 8.29 23.07 -1.14
C ILE A 116 7.74 21.69 -0.80
N ALA A 117 6.95 21.59 0.28
CA ALA A 117 6.38 20.32 0.74
C ALA A 117 5.31 19.74 -0.20
N TYR A 118 4.48 20.61 -0.81
CA TYR A 118 3.35 20.25 -1.67
C TYR A 118 3.51 20.86 -3.07
N ARG A 119 4.62 20.53 -3.72
CA ARG A 119 5.02 21.14 -5.00
C ARG A 119 4.04 20.84 -6.12
N ALA A 120 3.47 19.64 -6.15
CA ALA A 120 2.55 19.25 -7.21
C ALA A 120 1.19 19.97 -7.09
N LEU A 121 0.70 20.16 -5.85
CA LEU A 121 -0.47 21.00 -5.57
C LEU A 121 -0.21 22.48 -5.87
N ALA A 122 0.97 23.00 -5.52
CA ALA A 122 1.33 24.39 -5.80
C ALA A 122 1.32 24.71 -7.31
N ARG A 123 1.66 23.73 -8.17
CA ARG A 123 1.59 23.88 -9.64
C ARG A 123 0.21 24.28 -10.17
N VAL A 124 -0.87 23.99 -9.44
CA VAL A 124 -2.23 24.37 -9.84
C VAL A 124 -2.38 25.90 -9.88
N ILE A 125 -1.68 26.62 -9.00
CA ILE A 125 -1.76 28.09 -8.91
C ILE A 125 -0.64 28.83 -9.65
N ASP A 126 0.34 28.12 -10.23
CA ASP A 126 1.53 28.75 -10.85
C ASP A 126 1.20 29.74 -11.98
N ASN A 127 0.13 29.48 -12.74
CA ASN A 127 -0.29 30.32 -13.87
C ASN A 127 -1.33 31.40 -13.48
N THR A 128 -1.55 31.59 -12.19
CA THR A 128 -2.56 32.52 -11.65
C THR A 128 -1.91 33.40 -10.59
N TYR A 129 -2.43 34.62 -10.41
CA TYR A 129 -2.02 35.52 -9.33
C TYR A 129 -3.25 35.99 -8.56
N TYR A 130 -3.04 36.43 -7.32
CA TYR A 130 -4.12 36.96 -6.49
C TYR A 130 -4.16 38.49 -6.57
N GLU A 131 -5.27 39.02 -7.06
CA GLU A 131 -5.56 40.46 -7.14
C GLU A 131 -6.41 40.94 -5.95
N LYS A 132 -5.85 41.86 -5.16
CA LYS A 132 -6.51 42.41 -3.95
C LYS A 132 -7.60 43.42 -4.30
N ALA A 133 -7.46 44.12 -5.41
CA ALA A 133 -8.39 45.16 -5.83
C ALA A 133 -9.83 44.61 -5.96
N ILE A 134 -10.00 43.37 -6.40
CA ILE A 134 -11.32 42.74 -6.59
C ILE A 134 -12.15 42.77 -5.29
N LEU A 135 -11.58 42.34 -4.16
CA LEU A 135 -12.30 42.34 -2.88
C LEU A 135 -12.55 43.76 -2.39
N GLN A 136 -11.55 44.64 -2.50
CA GLN A 136 -11.67 46.03 -2.06
C GLN A 136 -12.80 46.77 -2.80
N THR A 137 -12.85 46.65 -4.13
CA THR A 137 -13.89 47.27 -4.95
C THR A 137 -15.29 46.76 -4.62
N ILE A 138 -15.43 45.46 -4.29
CA ILE A 138 -16.73 44.91 -3.88
C ILE A 138 -17.10 45.41 -2.47
N ASP A 139 -16.16 45.34 -1.52
CA ASP A 139 -16.38 45.73 -0.12
C ASP A 139 -16.63 47.23 0.04
N GLU A 140 -16.18 48.08 -0.88
CA GLU A 140 -16.49 49.51 -0.89
C GLU A 140 -17.98 49.78 -1.22
N VAL A 141 -18.60 48.94 -2.05
CA VAL A 141 -19.94 49.18 -2.59
C VAL A 141 -21.02 48.34 -1.90
N LEU A 142 -20.72 47.08 -1.57
CA LEU A 142 -21.68 46.12 -1.03
C LEU A 142 -21.40 45.77 0.44
N ASP A 143 -22.45 45.45 1.18
CA ASP A 143 -22.38 44.79 2.48
C ASP A 143 -22.24 43.26 2.36
N GLU A 144 -22.17 42.55 3.49
CA GLU A 144 -22.03 41.08 3.50
C GLU A 144 -23.24 40.33 2.90
N ASN A 145 -24.41 40.98 2.86
CA ASN A 145 -25.66 40.41 2.34
C ASN A 145 -25.88 40.71 0.85
N GLY A 146 -25.00 41.51 0.23
CA GLY A 146 -25.13 41.94 -1.16
C GLY A 146 -26.06 43.13 -1.34
N THR A 147 -26.38 43.86 -0.27
CA THR A 147 -27.08 45.15 -0.39
C THR A 147 -26.07 46.26 -0.65
N VAL A 148 -26.44 47.22 -1.51
CA VAL A 148 -25.59 48.39 -1.77
C VAL A 148 -25.56 49.27 -0.54
N LYS A 149 -24.37 49.64 -0.08
CA LYS A 149 -24.17 50.49 1.11
C LYS A 149 -24.68 51.90 0.89
N ASP A 150 -25.16 52.54 1.96
CA ASP A 150 -25.67 53.92 1.92
C ASP A 150 -24.63 54.92 1.38
N ASN A 151 -23.35 54.67 1.65
CA ASN A 151 -22.22 55.51 1.27
C ASN A 151 -21.60 55.14 -0.10
N ALA A 152 -22.19 54.20 -0.84
CA ALA A 152 -21.68 53.81 -2.17
C ALA A 152 -21.75 54.96 -3.19
N SER A 153 -22.68 55.91 -3.00
CA SER A 153 -22.82 57.12 -3.81
C SER A 153 -23.38 58.26 -2.94
N ALA A 154 -22.92 59.49 -3.17
CA ALA A 154 -23.47 60.67 -2.51
C ALA A 154 -24.97 60.86 -2.83
N ASP A 155 -25.37 60.53 -4.05
CA ASP A 155 -26.77 60.61 -4.47
C ASP A 155 -27.63 59.53 -3.81
N LEU A 156 -27.13 58.29 -3.70
CA LEU A 156 -27.84 57.22 -3.00
C LEU A 156 -28.06 57.56 -1.52
N SER A 157 -27.02 58.08 -0.86
CA SER A 157 -27.11 58.53 0.54
C SER A 157 -28.19 59.61 0.72
N ARG A 158 -28.23 60.59 -0.18
CA ARG A 158 -29.23 61.66 -0.18
C ARG A 158 -30.64 61.12 -0.42
N ILE A 159 -30.83 60.22 -1.39
CA ILE A 159 -32.12 59.59 -1.70
C ILE A 159 -32.62 58.80 -0.49
N ARG A 160 -31.77 57.93 0.09
CA ARG A 160 -32.13 57.13 1.28
C ARG A 160 -32.46 57.99 2.49
N MET A 161 -31.73 59.07 2.72
CA MET A 161 -32.05 60.00 3.81
C MET A 161 -33.40 60.70 3.58
N ASN A 162 -33.70 61.14 2.36
CA ASN A 162 -34.99 61.74 2.02
C ASN A 162 -36.13 60.73 2.15
N LEU A 163 -35.92 59.50 1.66
CA LEU A 163 -36.87 58.40 1.76
C LEU A 163 -37.15 58.04 3.22
N TYR A 164 -36.13 57.99 4.07
CA TYR A 164 -36.30 57.79 5.51
C TYR A 164 -37.12 58.91 6.17
N LYS A 165 -36.84 60.18 5.84
CA LYS A 165 -37.61 61.33 6.34
C LYS A 165 -39.07 61.27 5.90
N ARG A 166 -39.33 61.08 4.60
CA ARG A 166 -40.69 60.99 4.04
C ARG A 166 -41.47 59.79 4.55
N ARG A 167 -40.84 58.61 4.66
CA ARG A 167 -41.46 57.43 5.28
C ARG A 167 -41.84 57.68 6.74
N ASN A 168 -41.01 58.38 7.52
CA ASN A 168 -41.33 58.73 8.91
C ASN A 168 -42.46 59.77 9.02
N GLU A 169 -42.49 60.75 8.13
CA GLU A 169 -43.60 61.72 8.03
C GLU A 169 -44.92 61.02 7.68
N LEU A 170 -44.90 60.17 6.63
CA LEU A 170 -46.02 59.33 6.24
C LEU A 170 -46.44 58.43 7.40
N ARG A 171 -45.50 57.85 8.14
CA ARG A 171 -45.79 57.00 9.28
C ARG A 171 -46.61 57.73 10.34
N ARG A 172 -46.10 58.87 10.81
CA ARG A 172 -46.76 59.70 11.84
C ARG A 172 -48.12 60.22 11.38
N LEU A 173 -48.26 60.57 10.10
CA LEU A 173 -49.53 61.07 9.57
C LEU A 173 -50.56 59.93 9.45
N PHE A 174 -50.16 58.79 8.91
CA PHE A 174 -51.00 57.61 8.80
C PHE A 174 -51.46 57.09 10.17
N ASP A 175 -50.56 57.01 11.16
CA ASP A 175 -50.92 56.54 12.51
C ASP A 175 -51.93 57.48 13.20
N ARG A 176 -51.85 58.80 12.95
CA ARG A 176 -52.87 59.77 13.42
C ARG A 176 -54.23 59.54 12.76
N ILE A 177 -54.24 59.23 11.47
CA ILE A 177 -55.46 58.94 10.71
C ILE A 177 -56.09 57.65 11.20
N VAL A 178 -55.31 56.58 11.31
CA VAL A 178 -55.77 55.28 11.84
C VAL A 178 -56.37 55.47 13.23
N GLN A 179 -55.69 56.16 14.16
CA GLN A 179 -56.24 56.44 15.50
C GLN A 179 -57.58 57.20 15.48
N LYS A 180 -57.74 58.16 14.55
CA LYS A 180 -59.00 58.90 14.38
C LYS A 180 -60.10 57.97 13.88
N LEU A 181 -59.78 57.10 12.92
CA LEU A 181 -60.74 56.18 12.30
C LEU A 181 -61.12 55.01 13.23
N THR A 182 -60.19 54.50 14.03
CA THR A 182 -60.44 53.48 15.04
C THR A 182 -61.39 54.04 16.12
N LYS A 183 -61.19 55.30 16.55
CA LYS A 183 -62.13 55.97 17.47
C LYS A 183 -63.53 56.16 16.89
N SER A 184 -63.66 56.27 15.57
CA SER A 184 -64.95 56.38 14.86
C SER A 184 -65.58 55.02 14.50
N GLY A 185 -64.89 53.90 14.75
CA GLY A 185 -65.41 52.55 14.49
C GLY A 185 -65.42 52.14 13.00
N TYR A 186 -64.66 52.82 12.14
CA TYR A 186 -64.69 52.56 10.68
C TYR A 186 -63.64 51.56 10.18
N VAL A 187 -62.63 51.26 11.01
CA VAL A 187 -61.48 50.42 10.68
C VAL A 187 -61.87 48.94 10.82
N ALA A 188 -61.46 48.12 9.86
CA ALA A 188 -61.67 46.67 9.90
C ALA A 188 -60.69 45.99 10.89
N ASP A 189 -60.80 44.68 11.11
CA ASP A 189 -59.94 43.94 12.05
C ASP A 189 -58.42 44.06 11.73
N ILE A 190 -58.08 44.37 10.47
CA ILE A 190 -56.73 44.72 10.04
C ILE A 190 -56.71 46.23 9.82
N GLU A 191 -55.91 46.97 10.59
CA GLU A 191 -55.90 48.44 10.53
C GLU A 191 -55.11 48.98 9.32
N GLU A 192 -54.07 48.25 8.89
CA GLU A 192 -53.11 48.69 7.88
C GLU A 192 -52.83 47.59 6.86
N ALA A 193 -52.74 47.97 5.58
CA ALA A 193 -52.26 47.10 4.51
C ALA A 193 -51.35 47.85 3.54
N PHE A 194 -50.56 47.10 2.75
CA PHE A 194 -49.79 47.62 1.63
C PHE A 194 -50.33 47.05 0.32
N LEU A 195 -50.84 47.91 -0.57
CA LEU A 195 -51.27 47.53 -1.92
C LEU A 195 -50.44 48.30 -2.95
N ASN A 196 -49.86 47.58 -3.93
CA ASN A 196 -49.03 48.17 -5.01
C ASN A 196 -47.91 49.09 -4.49
N GLY A 197 -47.30 48.76 -3.35
CA GLY A 197 -46.26 49.56 -2.71
C GLY A 197 -46.76 50.79 -1.95
N ARG A 198 -48.08 51.01 -1.85
CA ARG A 198 -48.68 52.13 -1.11
C ARG A 198 -49.27 51.67 0.21
N ARG A 199 -49.08 52.50 1.25
CA ARG A 199 -49.66 52.26 2.57
C ARG A 199 -51.13 52.72 2.56
N VAL A 200 -52.05 51.80 2.83
CA VAL A 200 -53.50 52.01 2.75
C VAL A 200 -54.19 51.57 4.04
N VAL A 201 -55.28 52.25 4.39
CA VAL A 201 -56.11 51.91 5.56
C VAL A 201 -57.16 50.89 5.14
N ALA A 202 -57.33 49.84 5.94
CA ALA A 202 -58.38 48.85 5.73
C ALA A 202 -59.65 49.23 6.52
N LEU A 203 -60.75 49.36 5.80
CA LEU A 203 -62.04 49.83 6.33
C LEU A 203 -63.12 48.80 6.07
N PHE A 204 -64.18 48.78 6.88
CA PHE A 204 -65.37 48.03 6.51
C PHE A 204 -65.94 48.56 5.19
N ALA A 205 -66.32 47.67 4.27
CA ALA A 205 -66.78 48.03 2.93
C ALA A 205 -67.99 48.98 2.95
N GLU A 206 -68.79 48.95 4.02
CA GLU A 206 -69.93 49.84 4.26
C GLU A 206 -69.52 51.29 4.51
N HIS A 207 -68.31 51.52 5.03
CA HIS A 207 -67.78 52.83 5.39
C HIS A 207 -66.78 53.40 4.36
N LYS A 208 -66.58 52.73 3.22
CA LYS A 208 -65.60 53.12 2.19
C LYS A 208 -65.80 54.50 1.56
N ARG A 209 -66.99 55.11 1.70
CA ARG A 209 -67.32 56.46 1.19
C ARG A 209 -67.24 57.56 2.27
N GLN A 210 -67.00 57.19 3.53
CA GLN A 210 -66.94 58.15 4.65
C GLN A 210 -65.59 58.87 4.73
N ILE A 211 -64.56 58.32 4.10
CA ILE A 211 -63.22 58.90 4.05
C ILE A 211 -62.95 59.38 2.63
N LYS A 212 -62.46 60.62 2.52
CA LYS A 212 -61.94 61.13 1.25
C LYS A 212 -60.60 60.50 0.97
N GLY A 213 -60.46 59.89 -0.20
CA GLY A 213 -59.29 59.11 -0.55
C GLY A 213 -59.47 58.33 -1.83
N ILE A 214 -58.44 57.58 -2.21
CA ILE A 214 -58.42 56.72 -3.40
C ILE A 214 -58.66 55.27 -2.96
N LEU A 215 -59.64 54.61 -3.55
CA LEU A 215 -59.90 53.18 -3.34
C LEU A 215 -58.92 52.36 -4.20
N HIS A 216 -58.08 51.55 -3.55
CA HIS A 216 -57.06 50.71 -4.22
C HIS A 216 -57.54 49.28 -4.48
N GLY A 217 -58.53 48.81 -3.72
CA GLY A 217 -59.10 47.48 -3.90
C GLY A 217 -60.07 47.09 -2.79
N GLU A 218 -60.70 45.93 -2.95
CA GLU A 218 -61.55 45.30 -1.94
C GLU A 218 -61.02 43.88 -1.67
N SER A 219 -61.17 43.41 -0.45
CA SER A 219 -60.84 42.01 -0.07
C SER A 219 -61.66 41.00 -0.88
N ASP A 220 -61.15 39.76 -1.02
CA ASP A 220 -61.85 38.66 -1.71
C ASP A 220 -63.25 38.37 -1.14
N THR A 221 -63.43 38.59 0.17
CA THR A 221 -64.73 38.42 0.86
C THR A 221 -65.65 39.65 0.73
N ARG A 222 -65.18 40.72 0.07
CA ARG A 222 -65.83 42.04 -0.08
C ARG A 222 -66.25 42.70 1.23
N LYS A 223 -65.73 42.25 2.36
CA LYS A 223 -66.02 42.83 3.69
C LYS A 223 -65.13 44.02 4.03
N THR A 224 -63.94 44.07 3.44
CA THR A 224 -62.94 45.12 3.68
C THR A 224 -62.62 45.87 2.39
N ALA A 225 -62.55 47.19 2.47
CA ALA A 225 -62.11 48.08 1.40
C ALA A 225 -60.77 48.75 1.80
N PHE A 226 -59.82 48.81 0.87
CA PHE A 226 -58.51 49.41 1.07
C PHE A 226 -58.46 50.81 0.47
N VAL A 227 -58.38 51.84 1.32
CA VAL A 227 -58.45 53.24 0.91
C VAL A 227 -57.15 53.95 1.31
N GLU A 228 -56.58 54.70 0.38
CA GLU A 228 -55.51 55.67 0.62
C GLU A 228 -56.14 57.01 1.04
N PRO A 229 -55.99 57.46 2.29
CA PRO A 229 -56.53 58.75 2.73
C PRO A 229 -55.96 59.92 1.92
N GLU A 230 -56.79 60.90 1.61
CA GLU A 230 -56.42 62.11 0.84
C GLU A 230 -55.15 62.79 1.39
N GLU A 231 -55.06 62.89 2.71
CA GLU A 231 -53.95 63.50 3.46
C GLU A 231 -52.61 62.75 3.30
N THR A 232 -52.64 61.48 2.87
CA THR A 232 -51.44 60.64 2.66
C THR A 232 -50.98 60.59 1.21
N ILE A 233 -51.80 61.04 0.25
CA ILE A 233 -51.56 60.86 -1.20
C ILE A 233 -50.25 61.49 -1.64
N GLU A 234 -49.98 62.73 -1.23
CA GLU A 234 -48.74 63.43 -1.60
C GLU A 234 -47.51 62.72 -1.04
N LEU A 235 -47.54 62.32 0.24
CA LEU A 235 -46.43 61.62 0.89
C LEU A 235 -46.20 60.22 0.31
N ASN A 236 -47.26 59.49 -0.04
CA ASN A 236 -47.15 58.19 -0.72
C ASN A 236 -46.55 58.35 -2.13
N ASN A 237 -46.94 59.38 -2.89
CA ASN A 237 -46.35 59.67 -4.20
C ASN A 237 -44.86 60.04 -4.08
N ASP A 238 -44.49 60.88 -3.10
CA ASP A 238 -43.10 61.23 -2.80
C ASP A 238 -42.27 59.98 -2.45
N VAL A 239 -42.78 59.11 -1.56
CA VAL A 239 -42.10 57.85 -1.18
C VAL A 239 -41.94 56.94 -2.39
N PHE A 240 -43.00 56.76 -3.19
CA PHE A 240 -42.95 55.93 -4.39
C PHE A 240 -41.94 56.44 -5.43
N ALA A 241 -41.88 57.76 -5.64
CA ALA A 241 -40.89 58.38 -6.53
C ALA A 241 -39.46 58.16 -6.02
N LEU A 242 -39.23 58.35 -4.71
CA LEU A 242 -37.92 58.13 -4.08
C LEU A 242 -37.50 56.65 -4.11
N GLU A 243 -38.42 55.70 -3.95
CA GLU A 243 -38.14 54.26 -4.08
C GLU A 243 -37.71 53.89 -5.51
N HIS A 244 -38.34 54.50 -6.51
CA HIS A 244 -37.94 54.34 -7.91
C HIS A 244 -36.62 55.03 -8.25
N GLU A 245 -36.33 56.18 -7.65
CA GLU A 245 -35.01 56.83 -7.74
C GLU A 245 -33.93 55.97 -7.08
N GLU A 246 -34.18 55.44 -5.88
CA GLU A 246 -33.27 54.52 -5.19
C GLU A 246 -32.98 53.30 -6.06
N SER A 247 -34.01 52.65 -6.60
CA SER A 247 -33.86 51.47 -7.44
C SER A 247 -33.03 51.75 -8.70
N ARG A 248 -33.21 52.92 -9.33
CA ARG A 248 -32.43 53.35 -10.50
C ARG A 248 -30.98 53.63 -10.13
N GLU A 249 -30.75 54.29 -9.00
CA GLU A 249 -29.40 54.61 -8.51
C GLU A 249 -28.65 53.35 -8.10
N VAL A 250 -29.30 52.42 -7.39
CA VAL A 250 -28.76 51.10 -7.07
C VAL A 250 -28.38 50.33 -8.33
N TYR A 251 -29.25 50.30 -9.35
CA TYR A 251 -28.92 49.67 -10.63
C TYR A 251 -27.73 50.32 -11.33
N ARG A 252 -27.62 51.66 -11.29
CA ARG A 252 -26.47 52.41 -11.84
C ARG A 252 -25.17 52.01 -11.15
N ILE A 253 -25.17 51.98 -9.82
CA ILE A 253 -24.00 51.58 -9.01
C ILE A 253 -23.60 50.13 -9.29
N LEU A 254 -24.56 49.20 -9.32
CA LEU A 254 -24.29 47.80 -9.64
C LEU A 254 -23.74 47.62 -11.06
N ARG A 255 -24.23 48.41 -12.02
CA ARG A 255 -23.72 48.42 -13.40
C ARG A 255 -22.27 48.90 -13.47
N GLU A 256 -21.95 49.98 -12.77
CA GLU A 256 -20.59 50.53 -12.69
C GLU A 256 -19.62 49.55 -12.01
N LEU A 257 -20.06 48.93 -10.91
CA LEU A 257 -19.32 47.86 -10.23
C LEU A 257 -19.11 46.65 -11.15
N THR A 258 -20.15 46.20 -11.86
CA THR A 258 -20.05 45.09 -12.81
C THR A 258 -19.07 45.42 -13.94
N GLN A 259 -19.09 46.65 -14.45
CA GLN A 259 -18.15 47.10 -15.48
C GLN A 259 -16.70 47.10 -14.97
N THR A 260 -16.49 47.54 -13.74
CA THR A 260 -15.16 47.49 -13.10
C THR A 260 -14.67 46.04 -12.93
N LEU A 261 -15.56 45.14 -12.51
CA LEU A 261 -15.26 43.71 -12.37
C LEU A 261 -15.07 42.98 -13.72
N SER A 262 -15.67 43.48 -14.80
CA SER A 262 -15.59 42.85 -16.13
C SER A 262 -14.15 42.74 -16.66
N VAL A 263 -13.29 43.70 -16.30
CA VAL A 263 -11.85 43.71 -16.65
C VAL A 263 -11.15 42.49 -16.05
N TYR A 264 -11.58 42.05 -14.86
CA TYR A 264 -11.07 40.86 -14.19
C TYR A 264 -11.78 39.57 -14.61
N GLY A 265 -12.71 39.61 -15.57
CA GLY A 265 -13.47 38.43 -16.03
C GLY A 265 -12.60 37.21 -16.37
N PRO A 266 -11.52 37.35 -17.18
CA PRO A 266 -10.59 36.24 -17.46
C PRO A 266 -9.88 35.72 -16.21
N LEU A 267 -9.51 36.59 -15.28
CA LEU A 267 -8.84 36.23 -14.03
C LEU A 267 -9.79 35.47 -13.10
N LEU A 268 -11.02 35.95 -12.93
CA LEU A 268 -12.09 35.30 -12.16
C LEU A 268 -12.47 33.94 -12.74
N LYS A 269 -12.43 33.79 -14.08
CA LYS A 269 -12.54 32.48 -14.71
C LYS A 269 -11.39 31.55 -14.31
N GLY A 270 -10.16 32.06 -14.32
CA GLY A 270 -9.00 31.31 -13.82
C GLY A 270 -9.15 30.90 -12.35
N TYR A 271 -9.71 31.75 -11.51
CA TYR A 271 -9.97 31.45 -10.10
C TYR A 271 -10.96 30.29 -9.96
N HIS A 272 -12.05 30.34 -10.72
CA HIS A 272 -13.07 29.29 -10.73
C HIS A 272 -12.50 27.95 -11.22
N ASP A 273 -11.67 27.97 -12.27
CA ASP A 273 -11.02 26.77 -12.80
C ASP A 273 -10.01 26.17 -11.80
N VAL A 274 -9.26 27.02 -11.07
CA VAL A 274 -8.33 26.60 -10.00
C VAL A 274 -9.07 25.91 -8.86
N LEU A 275 -10.18 26.49 -8.38
CA LEU A 275 -10.99 25.86 -7.32
C LEU A 275 -11.59 24.52 -7.79
N GLY A 276 -12.09 24.48 -9.02
CA GLY A 276 -12.57 23.25 -9.65
C GLY A 276 -11.48 22.18 -9.73
N GLU A 277 -10.24 22.57 -10.01
CA GLU A 277 -9.10 21.64 -10.06
C GLU A 277 -8.75 21.08 -8.68
N PHE A 278 -8.72 21.91 -7.64
CA PHE A 278 -8.51 21.42 -6.28
C PHE A 278 -9.66 20.51 -5.82
N ASP A 279 -10.90 20.77 -6.22
CA ASP A 279 -12.05 19.88 -5.96
C ASP A 279 -11.87 18.51 -6.62
N PHE A 280 -11.41 18.49 -7.88
CA PHE A 280 -11.11 17.26 -8.61
C PHE A 280 -9.96 16.47 -7.98
N ILE A 281 -8.85 17.14 -7.62
CA ILE A 281 -7.72 16.51 -6.91
C ILE A 281 -8.16 15.95 -5.56
N ARG A 282 -8.98 16.70 -4.80
CA ARG A 282 -9.57 16.22 -3.54
C ARG A 282 -10.42 14.96 -3.76
N ALA A 283 -11.24 14.94 -4.81
CA ALA A 283 -12.07 13.79 -5.14
C ALA A 283 -11.23 12.54 -5.43
N LYS A 284 -10.15 12.68 -6.22
CA LYS A 284 -9.17 11.61 -6.46
C LYS A 284 -8.53 11.09 -5.17
N ALA A 285 -8.13 12.00 -4.28
CA ALA A 285 -7.52 11.65 -2.99
C ALA A 285 -8.50 10.91 -2.07
N ARG A 286 -9.77 11.35 -1.98
CA ARG A 286 -10.81 10.65 -1.20
C ARG A 286 -11.10 9.27 -1.77
N PHE A 287 -11.24 9.16 -3.08
CA PHE A 287 -11.42 7.87 -3.74
C PHE A 287 -10.25 6.90 -3.47
N ALA A 288 -9.01 7.42 -3.47
CA ALA A 288 -7.83 6.65 -3.09
C ALA A 288 -7.87 6.19 -1.63
N ILE A 289 -8.37 6.99 -0.69
CA ILE A 289 -8.54 6.56 0.71
C ILE A 289 -9.57 5.43 0.81
N ASP A 290 -10.70 5.56 0.11
CA ASP A 290 -11.77 4.56 0.16
C ASP A 290 -11.35 3.20 -0.40
N THR A 291 -10.57 3.22 -1.48
CA THR A 291 -10.04 2.03 -2.17
C THR A 291 -8.71 1.53 -1.59
N ASN A 292 -8.11 2.23 -0.63
CA ASN A 292 -6.74 1.97 -0.16
C ASN A 292 -5.67 2.08 -1.29
N GLY A 293 -5.88 3.04 -2.19
CA GLY A 293 -4.98 3.36 -3.29
C GLY A 293 -3.71 4.09 -2.84
N ASN A 294 -2.55 3.69 -3.38
CA ASN A 294 -1.24 4.23 -3.09
C ASN A 294 -0.55 4.74 -4.36
N TYR A 295 0.54 5.49 -4.18
CA TYR A 295 1.38 5.99 -5.26
C TYR A 295 2.50 4.98 -5.54
N PRO A 296 2.44 4.23 -6.66
CA PRO A 296 3.51 3.30 -7.05
C PRO A 296 4.66 4.05 -7.72
N LEU A 297 5.79 3.36 -7.89
CA LEU A 297 6.90 3.83 -8.73
C LEU A 297 6.46 3.86 -10.20
N LEU A 298 6.59 5.02 -10.85
CA LEU A 298 6.21 5.19 -12.25
C LEU A 298 7.43 5.09 -13.19
N ALA A 299 7.44 4.06 -14.03
CA ALA A 299 8.50 3.80 -14.99
C ALA A 299 8.16 4.32 -16.39
N ASP A 300 9.10 4.98 -17.08
CA ASP A 300 8.93 5.44 -18.47
C ASP A 300 9.21 4.33 -19.50
N LYS A 301 8.68 3.14 -19.24
CA LYS A 301 8.79 1.95 -20.10
C LYS A 301 7.57 1.08 -19.91
N ALA A 302 7.34 0.13 -20.82
CA ALA A 302 6.34 -0.91 -20.61
C ALA A 302 6.84 -1.87 -19.51
N HIS A 303 6.15 -1.90 -18.38
CA HIS A 303 6.52 -2.71 -17.23
C HIS A 303 5.32 -2.90 -16.30
N VAL A 304 5.21 -4.06 -15.65
CA VAL A 304 4.21 -4.33 -14.62
C VAL A 304 4.93 -5.03 -13.48
N HIS A 305 4.97 -4.42 -12.31
CA HIS A 305 5.41 -5.04 -11.07
C HIS A 305 4.44 -4.65 -9.96
N LEU A 306 3.48 -5.51 -9.71
CA LEU A 306 2.41 -5.29 -8.76
C LEU A 306 2.66 -6.14 -7.52
N VAL A 307 2.71 -5.48 -6.37
CA VAL A 307 2.84 -6.11 -5.06
C VAL A 307 1.56 -5.85 -4.27
N LYS A 308 0.95 -6.92 -3.75
CA LYS A 308 -0.32 -6.92 -3.03
C LYS A 308 -1.44 -6.11 -3.73
N ALA A 309 -1.57 -6.26 -5.05
CA ALA A 309 -2.57 -5.54 -5.82
C ALA A 309 -3.99 -6.09 -5.57
N CYS A 310 -4.96 -5.19 -5.45
CA CYS A 310 -6.36 -5.54 -5.24
C CYS A 310 -7.24 -4.96 -6.35
N HIS A 311 -8.30 -5.65 -6.72
CA HIS A 311 -9.33 -5.07 -7.58
C HIS A 311 -10.13 -4.02 -6.79
N PRO A 312 -10.16 -2.73 -7.18
CA PRO A 312 -10.76 -1.65 -6.39
C PRO A 312 -12.25 -1.87 -6.10
N LEU A 313 -13.02 -2.28 -7.11
CA LEU A 313 -14.46 -2.54 -6.94
C LEU A 313 -14.74 -3.73 -6.01
N LEU A 314 -13.93 -4.81 -6.13
CA LEU A 314 -14.05 -5.97 -5.26
C LEU A 314 -13.64 -5.62 -3.83
N TYR A 315 -12.62 -4.78 -3.67
CA TYR A 315 -12.18 -4.28 -2.38
C TYR A 315 -13.31 -3.52 -1.66
N LEU A 316 -13.97 -2.57 -2.36
CA LEU A 316 -15.10 -1.84 -1.80
C LEU A 316 -16.29 -2.76 -1.47
N TYR A 317 -16.62 -3.69 -2.37
CA TYR A 317 -17.69 -4.67 -2.15
C TYR A 317 -17.41 -5.55 -0.92
N ASN A 318 -16.22 -6.12 -0.82
CA ASN A 318 -15.83 -6.99 0.29
C ASN A 318 -15.74 -6.22 1.61
N LYS A 319 -15.21 -4.99 1.59
CA LYS A 319 -15.17 -4.09 2.76
C LYS A 319 -16.58 -3.83 3.31
N LYS A 320 -17.57 -3.58 2.43
CA LYS A 320 -18.98 -3.43 2.82
C LYS A 320 -19.59 -4.70 3.41
N ASN A 321 -19.14 -5.87 2.95
CA ASN A 321 -19.62 -7.19 3.40
C ASN A 321 -18.76 -7.81 4.51
N ASN A 322 -17.83 -7.07 5.13
CA ASN A 322 -16.87 -7.58 6.12
C ASN A 322 -16.10 -8.84 5.66
N LYS A 323 -15.81 -8.93 4.36
CA LYS A 323 -15.00 -10.00 3.75
C LYS A 323 -13.58 -9.52 3.48
N GLN A 324 -12.61 -10.42 3.56
CA GLN A 324 -11.24 -10.13 3.18
C GLN A 324 -11.07 -10.22 1.65
N THR A 325 -10.44 -9.21 1.06
CA THR A 325 -10.00 -9.26 -0.34
C THR A 325 -8.59 -9.85 -0.41
N ILE A 326 -8.41 -10.91 -1.21
CA ILE A 326 -7.12 -11.56 -1.42
C ILE A 326 -6.35 -10.78 -2.48
N PRO A 327 -5.16 -10.23 -2.16
CA PRO A 327 -4.37 -9.49 -3.12
C PRO A 327 -3.57 -10.42 -4.06
N VAL A 328 -3.12 -9.89 -5.19
CA VAL A 328 -2.30 -10.60 -6.19
C VAL A 328 -0.93 -9.93 -6.36
N ASP A 329 0.10 -10.76 -6.55
CA ASP A 329 1.46 -10.32 -6.90
C ASP A 329 1.76 -10.73 -8.34
N ILE A 330 2.13 -9.78 -9.20
CA ILE A 330 2.35 -10.02 -10.65
C ILE A 330 3.54 -9.22 -11.13
N THR A 331 4.44 -9.87 -11.88
CA THR A 331 5.55 -9.19 -12.57
C THR A 331 5.55 -9.57 -14.04
N LEU A 332 5.48 -8.56 -14.92
CA LEU A 332 5.72 -8.65 -16.35
C LEU A 332 6.85 -7.68 -16.75
N ASP A 333 7.90 -8.24 -17.33
CA ASP A 333 9.11 -7.51 -17.71
C ASP A 333 9.64 -8.00 -19.07
N GLU A 334 10.86 -7.60 -19.44
CA GLU A 334 11.42 -7.96 -20.74
C GLU A 334 11.70 -9.46 -20.91
N LYS A 335 11.92 -10.19 -19.81
CA LYS A 335 12.18 -11.63 -19.76
C LYS A 335 10.90 -12.44 -19.60
N ASN A 336 9.94 -11.92 -18.85
CA ASN A 336 8.67 -12.55 -18.52
C ASN A 336 7.54 -11.66 -19.01
N ARG A 337 7.18 -11.76 -20.29
CA ARG A 337 6.25 -10.83 -20.95
C ARG A 337 4.79 -11.27 -20.85
N ILE A 338 4.55 -12.58 -20.94
CA ILE A 338 3.21 -13.14 -20.97
C ILE A 338 3.03 -14.08 -19.78
N LEU A 339 1.99 -13.84 -18.98
CA LEU A 339 1.56 -14.74 -17.92
C LEU A 339 0.37 -15.59 -18.40
N VAL A 340 0.55 -16.90 -18.45
CA VAL A 340 -0.51 -17.86 -18.75
C VAL A 340 -1.09 -18.38 -17.43
N ILE A 341 -2.32 -17.98 -17.12
CA ILE A 341 -3.04 -18.38 -15.91
C ILE A 341 -3.93 -19.59 -16.21
N SER A 342 -3.72 -20.65 -15.44
CA SER A 342 -4.50 -21.88 -15.51
C SER A 342 -5.19 -22.19 -14.16
N GLY A 343 -6.14 -23.12 -14.19
CA GLY A 343 -6.95 -23.51 -13.02
C GLY A 343 -8.47 -23.40 -13.27
N PRO A 344 -9.30 -23.74 -12.28
CA PRO A 344 -10.75 -23.75 -12.42
C PRO A 344 -11.34 -22.34 -12.61
N ASN A 345 -12.48 -22.24 -13.30
CA ASN A 345 -13.12 -20.93 -13.60
C ASN A 345 -13.53 -20.15 -12.34
N ALA A 346 -13.98 -20.85 -11.30
CA ALA A 346 -14.27 -20.25 -10.00
C ALA A 346 -13.01 -19.83 -9.20
N GLY A 347 -11.80 -20.00 -9.75
CA GLY A 347 -10.53 -19.68 -9.08
C GLY A 347 -10.15 -18.19 -9.11
N GLY A 348 -10.84 -17.36 -9.90
CA GLY A 348 -10.60 -15.91 -9.96
C GLY A 348 -9.72 -15.42 -11.12
N LYS A 349 -9.47 -16.25 -12.15
CA LYS A 349 -8.58 -15.93 -13.29
C LYS A 349 -8.95 -14.61 -13.99
N THR A 350 -10.22 -14.46 -14.37
CA THR A 350 -10.75 -13.25 -15.00
C THR A 350 -10.64 -12.02 -14.09
N VAL A 351 -10.83 -12.19 -12.77
CA VAL A 351 -10.71 -11.10 -11.80
C VAL A 351 -9.27 -10.61 -11.72
N THR A 352 -8.28 -11.51 -11.70
CA THR A 352 -6.86 -11.15 -11.73
C THR A 352 -6.50 -10.35 -12.99
N LEU A 353 -6.98 -10.81 -14.15
CA LEU A 353 -6.79 -10.14 -15.42
C LEU A 353 -7.40 -8.73 -15.40
N LYS A 354 -8.67 -8.60 -14.98
CA LYS A 354 -9.35 -7.30 -14.83
C LYS A 354 -8.64 -6.40 -13.83
N THR A 355 -8.08 -6.96 -12.75
CA THR A 355 -7.32 -6.19 -11.75
C THR A 355 -6.16 -5.47 -12.43
N VAL A 356 -5.29 -6.19 -13.14
CA VAL A 356 -4.13 -5.55 -13.80
C VAL A 356 -4.56 -4.52 -14.84
N GLY A 357 -5.56 -4.83 -15.66
CA GLY A 357 -6.06 -3.92 -16.69
C GLY A 357 -6.67 -2.65 -16.10
N LEU A 358 -7.54 -2.77 -15.10
CA LEU A 358 -8.20 -1.65 -14.46
C LEU A 358 -7.20 -0.75 -13.72
N LEU A 359 -6.26 -1.35 -12.97
CA LEU A 359 -5.21 -0.59 -12.29
C LEU A 359 -4.32 0.17 -13.29
N GLN A 360 -4.00 -0.42 -14.44
CA GLN A 360 -3.23 0.27 -15.48
C GLN A 360 -3.97 1.48 -16.04
N LEU A 361 -5.28 1.35 -16.29
CA LEU A 361 -6.12 2.47 -16.75
C LEU A 361 -6.20 3.58 -15.70
N MET A 362 -6.45 3.21 -14.44
CA MET A 362 -6.48 4.15 -13.31
C MET A 362 -5.18 4.94 -13.17
N LEU A 363 -4.03 4.24 -13.17
CA LEU A 363 -2.72 4.89 -13.06
C LEU A 363 -2.48 5.89 -14.19
N GLN A 364 -2.69 5.47 -15.44
CA GLN A 364 -2.48 6.34 -16.62
C GLN A 364 -3.54 7.45 -16.74
N SER A 365 -4.56 7.44 -15.88
CA SER A 365 -5.54 8.51 -15.69
C SER A 365 -5.29 9.34 -14.43
N GLY A 366 -4.11 9.22 -13.81
CA GLY A 366 -3.74 10.05 -12.66
C GLY A 366 -4.41 9.66 -11.35
N LEU A 367 -4.99 8.45 -11.27
CA LEU A 367 -5.59 7.90 -10.05
C LEU A 367 -4.60 7.02 -9.30
N LEU A 368 -4.54 7.18 -7.98
CA LEU A 368 -3.82 6.26 -7.10
C LEU A 368 -4.47 4.87 -7.15
N VAL A 369 -3.66 3.83 -7.03
CA VAL A 369 -4.08 2.44 -7.28
C VAL A 369 -3.90 1.56 -6.04
N PRO A 370 -4.84 0.65 -5.71
CA PRO A 370 -4.77 -0.22 -4.53
C PRO A 370 -3.69 -1.30 -4.65
N VAL A 371 -2.45 -0.89 -4.45
CA VAL A 371 -1.24 -1.70 -4.51
C VAL A 371 -0.33 -1.32 -3.35
N HIS A 372 0.68 -2.15 -3.06
CA HIS A 372 1.75 -1.77 -2.13
C HIS A 372 2.62 -0.66 -2.75
N PRO A 373 3.14 0.31 -1.97
CA PRO A 373 4.02 1.38 -2.48
C PRO A 373 5.26 0.89 -3.24
N ASP A 374 5.77 -0.31 -2.91
CA ASP A 374 6.91 -0.94 -3.61
C ASP A 374 6.58 -1.42 -5.05
N SER A 375 5.32 -1.33 -5.46
CA SER A 375 4.91 -1.67 -6.82
C SER A 375 5.51 -0.69 -7.82
N GLU A 376 5.93 -1.19 -8.99
CA GLU A 376 6.40 -0.41 -10.12
C GLU A 376 5.44 -0.61 -11.30
N MET A 377 4.93 0.47 -11.87
CA MET A 377 4.03 0.41 -13.01
C MET A 377 4.57 1.25 -14.16
N GLY A 378 4.56 0.67 -15.34
CA GLY A 378 5.02 1.29 -16.57
C GLY A 378 3.91 2.01 -17.34
N ILE A 379 4.30 2.64 -18.46
CA ILE A 379 3.38 3.35 -19.35
C ILE A 379 3.20 2.56 -20.63
N PHE A 380 1.94 2.22 -20.94
CA PHE A 380 1.55 1.55 -22.17
C PHE A 380 0.87 2.52 -23.13
N ARG A 381 1.11 2.35 -24.43
CA ARG A 381 0.47 3.18 -25.46
C ARG A 381 -0.84 2.59 -25.94
N GLN A 382 -0.99 1.28 -25.81
CA GLN A 382 -2.17 0.55 -26.24
C GLN A 382 -2.55 -0.56 -25.27
N ILE A 383 -3.86 -0.72 -25.06
CA ILE A 383 -4.45 -1.83 -24.31
C ILE A 383 -5.34 -2.64 -25.24
N MET A 384 -5.19 -3.95 -25.26
CA MET A 384 -5.97 -4.84 -26.13
C MET A 384 -6.60 -5.92 -25.28
N ILE A 385 -7.92 -6.04 -25.32
CA ILE A 385 -8.61 -7.03 -24.50
C ILE A 385 -9.52 -7.93 -25.33
N HIS A 386 -9.61 -9.15 -24.88
CA HIS A 386 -10.57 -10.12 -25.34
C HIS A 386 -11.13 -10.83 -24.11
N ILE A 387 -12.15 -10.24 -23.48
CA ILE A 387 -12.75 -10.68 -22.23
C ILE A 387 -14.27 -10.76 -22.42
N GLY A 388 -14.89 -11.88 -22.03
CA GLY A 388 -16.33 -12.00 -21.87
C GLY A 388 -16.98 -13.11 -22.69
N ASP A 389 -18.16 -13.51 -22.23
CA ASP A 389 -19.05 -14.44 -22.92
C ASP A 389 -19.59 -13.79 -24.19
N THR A 390 -19.26 -14.38 -25.32
CA THR A 390 -19.84 -14.07 -26.63
C THR A 390 -21.28 -14.57 -26.78
N GLN A 391 -22.12 -14.37 -25.77
CA GLN A 391 -23.54 -14.76 -25.78
C GLN A 391 -24.46 -13.53 -25.90
N SER A 392 -24.16 -12.64 -26.85
CA SER A 392 -25.19 -11.77 -27.41
C SER A 392 -26.01 -12.59 -28.41
N LEU A 393 -27.32 -12.67 -28.19
CA LEU A 393 -28.30 -13.31 -29.08
C LEU A 393 -28.27 -12.77 -30.53
N GLU A 394 -27.56 -11.67 -30.79
CA GLU A 394 -27.45 -11.03 -32.11
C GLU A 394 -26.41 -11.68 -33.05
N PHE A 395 -25.64 -12.69 -32.60
CA PHE A 395 -24.61 -13.32 -33.42
C PHE A 395 -24.67 -14.85 -33.41
N GLU A 396 -25.83 -15.42 -33.75
CA GLU A 396 -26.07 -16.87 -33.81
C GLU A 396 -25.20 -17.65 -34.85
N LEU A 397 -24.31 -17.00 -35.60
CA LEU A 397 -23.39 -17.65 -36.57
C LEU A 397 -21.91 -17.15 -36.56
N SER A 398 -21.49 -16.21 -35.70
CA SER A 398 -20.22 -15.47 -35.89
C SER A 398 -19.26 -15.40 -34.68
N THR A 399 -19.49 -16.20 -33.65
CA THR A 399 -18.75 -16.19 -32.38
C THR A 399 -17.26 -16.48 -32.54
N TYR A 400 -16.93 -17.56 -33.27
CA TYR A 400 -15.54 -17.97 -33.52
C TYR A 400 -14.85 -17.05 -34.54
N SER A 401 -15.56 -16.61 -35.58
CA SER A 401 -15.02 -15.66 -36.57
C SER A 401 -14.71 -14.30 -35.95
N SER A 402 -15.50 -13.83 -34.99
CA SER A 402 -15.23 -12.62 -34.21
C SER A 402 -13.99 -12.78 -33.32
N HIS A 403 -13.85 -13.94 -32.65
CA HIS A 403 -12.63 -14.29 -31.91
C HIS A 403 -11.39 -14.25 -32.81
N LEU A 404 -11.43 -14.90 -33.97
CA LEU A 404 -10.32 -14.89 -34.93
C LEU A 404 -10.03 -13.49 -35.48
N LYS A 405 -11.05 -12.67 -35.73
CA LYS A 405 -10.86 -11.27 -36.16
C LYS A 405 -10.15 -10.44 -35.09
N ASN A 406 -10.49 -10.65 -33.81
CA ASN A 406 -9.81 -10.01 -32.69
C ASN A 406 -8.36 -10.50 -32.57
N MET A 407 -8.13 -11.81 -32.66
CA MET A 407 -6.77 -12.37 -32.62
C MET A 407 -5.91 -11.90 -33.80
N LYS A 408 -6.49 -11.82 -35.00
CA LYS A 408 -5.84 -11.20 -36.16
C LYS A 408 -5.43 -9.75 -35.85
N TYR A 409 -6.33 -8.96 -35.28
CA TYR A 409 -6.02 -7.57 -34.91
C TYR A 409 -4.88 -7.49 -33.89
N PHE A 410 -4.89 -8.36 -32.86
CA PHE A 410 -3.81 -8.44 -31.86
C PHE A 410 -2.47 -8.72 -32.54
N MET A 411 -2.41 -9.75 -33.39
CA MET A 411 -1.18 -10.09 -34.12
C MET A 411 -0.72 -8.96 -35.05
N GLU A 412 -1.62 -8.26 -35.73
CA GLU A 412 -1.24 -7.19 -36.66
C GLU A 412 -0.76 -5.92 -35.94
N ASN A 413 -1.36 -5.58 -34.79
CA ASN A 413 -1.17 -4.25 -34.16
C ASN A 413 -0.37 -4.26 -32.86
N ALA A 414 -0.21 -5.42 -32.20
CA ALA A 414 0.56 -5.51 -30.96
C ALA A 414 2.06 -5.24 -31.19
N ASN A 415 2.68 -4.63 -30.19
CA ASN A 415 4.10 -4.26 -30.13
C ASN A 415 4.57 -4.13 -28.67
N GLY A 416 5.85 -3.79 -28.47
CA GLY A 416 6.47 -3.63 -27.15
C GLY A 416 5.85 -2.61 -26.19
N LYS A 417 4.89 -1.80 -26.62
CA LYS A 417 4.15 -0.83 -25.79
C LYS A 417 2.66 -1.21 -25.62
N THR A 418 2.36 -2.50 -25.79
CA THR A 418 1.02 -3.09 -25.69
C THR A 418 0.90 -3.85 -24.38
N LEU A 419 -0.16 -3.55 -23.64
CA LEU A 419 -0.65 -4.43 -22.60
C LEU A 419 -1.89 -5.16 -23.14
N PHE A 420 -1.89 -6.49 -23.13
CA PHE A 420 -3.03 -7.25 -23.64
C PHE A 420 -3.58 -8.25 -22.64
N PHE A 421 -4.84 -8.58 -22.81
CA PHE A 421 -5.59 -9.46 -21.93
C PHE A 421 -6.47 -10.39 -22.75
N ILE A 422 -6.32 -11.70 -22.60
CA ILE A 422 -7.15 -12.68 -23.30
C ILE A 422 -7.72 -13.66 -22.27
N ASP A 423 -9.04 -13.68 -22.16
CA ASP A 423 -9.74 -14.67 -21.33
C ASP A 423 -10.10 -15.89 -22.19
N GLU A 424 -9.83 -17.08 -21.66
CA GLU A 424 -10.08 -18.38 -22.27
C GLU A 424 -9.54 -18.52 -23.71
N LEU A 425 -8.25 -18.22 -23.92
CA LEU A 425 -7.64 -18.31 -25.25
C LEU A 425 -7.80 -19.71 -25.86
N GLY A 426 -8.35 -19.74 -27.08
CA GLY A 426 -8.58 -20.95 -27.89
C GLY A 426 -9.95 -21.61 -27.67
N SER A 427 -10.79 -21.09 -26.76
CA SER A 427 -12.11 -21.66 -26.49
C SER A 427 -13.09 -21.45 -27.67
N GLY A 428 -14.13 -22.30 -27.75
CA GLY A 428 -15.18 -22.19 -28.77
C GLY A 428 -14.88 -22.92 -30.10
N SER A 429 -13.88 -23.80 -30.16
CA SER A 429 -13.58 -24.66 -31.32
C SER A 429 -13.14 -26.07 -30.88
N ASP A 430 -12.77 -26.91 -31.85
CA ASP A 430 -12.16 -28.21 -31.59
C ASP A 430 -10.92 -28.01 -30.69
N PRO A 431 -10.84 -28.69 -29.53
CA PRO A 431 -9.74 -28.56 -28.59
C PRO A 431 -8.34 -28.70 -29.20
N ASN A 432 -8.19 -29.57 -30.21
CA ASN A 432 -6.90 -29.81 -30.86
C ASN A 432 -6.51 -28.65 -31.78
N LEU A 433 -7.46 -28.13 -32.56
CA LEU A 433 -7.22 -27.01 -33.47
C LEU A 433 -7.09 -25.67 -32.72
N GLY A 434 -7.98 -25.43 -31.75
CA GLY A 434 -7.97 -24.24 -30.91
C GLY A 434 -6.69 -24.11 -30.08
N GLY A 435 -6.21 -25.22 -29.51
CA GLY A 435 -4.95 -25.27 -28.78
C GLY A 435 -3.73 -24.91 -29.66
N ALA A 436 -3.66 -25.42 -30.88
CA ALA A 436 -2.56 -25.13 -31.81
C ALA A 436 -2.55 -23.66 -32.26
N PHE A 437 -3.72 -23.10 -32.57
CA PHE A 437 -3.83 -21.67 -32.92
C PHE A 437 -3.42 -20.77 -31.75
N ALA A 438 -3.85 -21.11 -30.53
CA ALA A 438 -3.49 -20.35 -29.34
C ALA A 438 -1.97 -20.30 -29.11
N GLU A 439 -1.27 -21.40 -29.37
CA GLU A 439 0.19 -21.49 -29.26
C GLU A 439 0.87 -20.55 -30.25
N VAL A 440 0.47 -20.59 -31.53
CA VAL A 440 1.01 -19.69 -32.57
C VAL A 440 0.75 -18.22 -32.24
N ILE A 441 -0.46 -17.88 -31.76
CA ILE A 441 -0.81 -16.52 -31.39
C ILE A 441 0.10 -16.02 -30.24
N LEU A 442 0.31 -16.85 -29.21
CA LEU A 442 1.19 -16.50 -28.10
C LEU A 442 2.63 -16.29 -28.57
N GLU A 443 3.17 -17.16 -29.43
CA GLU A 443 4.51 -16.99 -29.99
C GLU A 443 4.67 -15.65 -30.73
N GLU A 444 3.70 -15.30 -31.58
CA GLU A 444 3.73 -14.04 -32.32
C GLU A 444 3.66 -12.82 -31.40
N LEU A 445 2.86 -12.88 -30.33
CA LEU A 445 2.79 -11.81 -29.33
C LEU A 445 4.11 -11.65 -28.56
N VAL A 446 4.78 -12.76 -28.20
CA VAL A 446 6.12 -12.72 -27.59
C VAL A 446 7.14 -12.09 -28.56
N LYS A 447 7.16 -12.52 -29.82
CA LYS A 447 8.06 -11.98 -30.86
C LYS A 447 7.86 -10.48 -31.06
N LYS A 448 6.62 -9.99 -30.93
CA LYS A 448 6.27 -8.56 -30.97
C LYS A 448 6.59 -7.80 -29.67
N HIS A 449 7.14 -8.48 -28.67
CA HIS A 449 7.47 -7.95 -27.36
C HIS A 449 6.28 -7.41 -26.57
N ALA A 450 5.04 -7.79 -26.93
CA ALA A 450 3.85 -7.37 -26.20
C ALA A 450 3.81 -8.01 -24.80
N MET A 451 3.25 -7.30 -23.82
CA MET A 451 3.07 -7.82 -22.47
C MET A 451 1.60 -8.13 -22.22
N GLY A 452 1.29 -9.21 -21.49
CA GLY A 452 -0.10 -9.53 -21.24
C GLY A 452 -0.37 -10.71 -20.34
N ILE A 453 -1.64 -10.89 -20.03
CA ILE A 453 -2.15 -12.02 -19.24
C ILE A 453 -3.14 -12.79 -20.10
N VAL A 454 -2.96 -14.10 -20.15
CA VAL A 454 -3.83 -15.02 -20.87
C VAL A 454 -4.36 -16.07 -19.91
N THR A 455 -5.67 -16.31 -19.91
CA THR A 455 -6.24 -17.43 -19.16
C THR A 455 -6.53 -18.59 -20.11
N THR A 456 -6.32 -19.83 -19.65
CA THR A 456 -6.57 -21.00 -20.49
C THR A 456 -6.93 -22.26 -19.70
N HIS A 457 -7.58 -23.18 -20.40
CA HIS A 457 -7.83 -24.55 -19.99
C HIS A 457 -6.96 -25.57 -20.73
N TYR A 458 -6.28 -25.15 -21.79
CA TYR A 458 -5.55 -26.07 -22.65
C TYR A 458 -4.21 -26.47 -22.06
N LEU A 459 -3.96 -27.78 -22.07
CA LEU A 459 -2.77 -28.38 -21.50
C LEU A 459 -1.51 -28.04 -22.32
N ASN A 460 -1.61 -27.95 -23.64
CA ASN A 460 -0.47 -27.59 -24.50
C ASN A 460 0.09 -26.20 -24.15
N LEU A 461 -0.77 -25.22 -23.82
CA LEU A 461 -0.32 -23.89 -23.40
C LEU A 461 0.39 -23.90 -22.05
N LYS A 462 -0.06 -24.75 -21.11
CA LYS A 462 0.66 -24.96 -19.83
C LYS A 462 2.07 -25.51 -20.07
N VAL A 463 2.21 -26.43 -21.02
CA VAL A 463 3.50 -27.01 -21.39
C VAL A 463 4.38 -26.00 -22.12
N MET A 464 3.81 -25.24 -23.06
CA MET A 464 4.48 -24.18 -23.82
C MET A 464 5.11 -23.13 -22.90
N ALA A 465 4.38 -22.67 -21.88
CA ALA A 465 4.86 -21.66 -20.94
C ALA A 465 6.10 -22.10 -20.11
N ASN A 466 6.42 -23.39 -20.07
CA ASN A 466 7.68 -23.88 -19.47
C ASN A 466 8.85 -23.97 -20.47
N LYS A 467 8.56 -23.96 -21.78
CA LYS A 467 9.56 -24.15 -22.84
C LYS A 467 9.90 -22.85 -23.57
N THR A 468 8.95 -21.94 -23.70
CA THR A 468 9.07 -20.74 -24.53
C THR A 468 9.57 -19.55 -23.70
N PRO A 469 10.77 -19.00 -24.00
CA PRO A 469 11.26 -17.79 -23.33
C PRO A 469 10.28 -16.62 -23.52
N GLY A 470 10.05 -15.83 -22.48
CA GLY A 470 9.06 -14.73 -22.54
C GLY A 470 7.68 -15.09 -22.00
N ILE A 471 7.38 -16.38 -21.84
CA ILE A 471 6.10 -16.86 -21.29
C ILE A 471 6.36 -17.51 -19.94
N ILE A 472 5.50 -17.21 -18.97
CA ILE A 472 5.53 -17.81 -17.63
C ILE A 472 4.17 -18.40 -17.28
N ASN A 473 4.20 -19.50 -16.53
CA ASN A 473 2.99 -20.12 -15.99
C ASN A 473 2.51 -19.41 -14.73
N GLY A 474 1.21 -19.43 -14.51
CA GLY A 474 0.55 -19.10 -13.26
C GLY A 474 -0.63 -20.02 -13.01
N ALA A 475 -0.91 -20.27 -11.73
CA ALA A 475 -2.03 -21.09 -11.28
C ALA A 475 -2.83 -20.38 -10.19
N MET A 476 -4.15 -20.54 -10.22
CA MET A 476 -4.98 -20.17 -9.07
C MET A 476 -4.97 -21.30 -8.04
N ALA A 477 -4.53 -20.97 -6.82
CA ALA A 477 -4.44 -21.92 -5.72
C ALA A 477 -5.83 -22.45 -5.33
N PHE A 478 -5.89 -23.76 -5.10
CA PHE A 478 -7.09 -24.47 -4.73
C PHE A 478 -6.80 -25.33 -3.49
N ASP A 479 -7.69 -25.27 -2.50
CA ASP A 479 -7.60 -26.12 -1.32
C ASP A 479 -8.18 -27.50 -1.65
N GLU A 480 -7.31 -28.49 -1.84
CA GLU A 480 -7.71 -29.86 -2.15
C GLU A 480 -8.47 -30.56 -1.02
N LYS A 481 -8.26 -30.14 0.24
CA LYS A 481 -8.91 -30.79 1.40
C LYS A 481 -10.35 -30.33 1.53
N ASN A 482 -10.57 -29.02 1.43
CA ASN A 482 -11.89 -28.41 1.60
C ASN A 482 -12.62 -28.17 0.27
N LEU A 483 -11.96 -28.42 -0.87
CA LEU A 483 -12.47 -28.18 -2.22
C LEU A 483 -12.89 -26.72 -2.44
N LEU A 484 -12.09 -25.78 -1.90
CA LEU A 484 -12.35 -24.34 -1.94
C LEU A 484 -11.32 -23.58 -2.78
N PRO A 485 -11.73 -22.64 -3.65
CA PRO A 485 -10.80 -21.73 -4.29
C PRO A 485 -10.19 -20.79 -3.24
N MET A 486 -8.86 -20.66 -3.24
CA MET A 486 -8.15 -19.75 -2.33
C MET A 486 -8.00 -18.33 -2.90
N TYR A 487 -8.36 -18.13 -4.18
CA TYR A 487 -8.22 -16.88 -4.93
C TYR A 487 -6.80 -16.30 -4.93
N LYS A 488 -5.79 -17.14 -4.68
CA LYS A 488 -4.39 -16.75 -4.61
C LYS A 488 -3.68 -17.17 -5.89
N LEU A 489 -3.06 -16.22 -6.57
CA LEU A 489 -2.21 -16.49 -7.73
C LEU A 489 -0.85 -17.03 -7.28
N ILE A 490 -0.41 -18.13 -7.89
CA ILE A 490 0.93 -18.71 -7.73
C ILE A 490 1.62 -18.65 -9.09
N ILE A 491 2.70 -17.89 -9.18
CA ILE A 491 3.51 -17.75 -10.40
C ILE A 491 4.55 -18.87 -10.49
N GLY A 492 4.84 -19.32 -11.71
CA GLY A 492 5.85 -20.34 -12.03
C GLY A 492 5.34 -21.78 -11.97
N LYS A 493 4.09 -22.00 -11.56
CA LYS A 493 3.49 -23.34 -11.47
C LYS A 493 2.28 -23.44 -12.41
N PRO A 494 2.17 -24.51 -13.24
CA PRO A 494 0.96 -24.77 -14.00
C PRO A 494 -0.15 -25.26 -13.05
N GLY A 495 -1.38 -24.86 -13.32
CA GLY A 495 -2.55 -25.20 -12.51
C GLY A 495 -3.17 -26.52 -12.93
N SER A 496 -3.58 -27.29 -11.93
CA SER A 496 -4.22 -28.59 -12.06
C SER A 496 -5.72 -28.46 -12.42
N SER A 497 -6.26 -29.44 -13.15
CA SER A 497 -7.68 -29.46 -13.55
C SER A 497 -8.54 -30.10 -12.45
N TYR A 498 -9.31 -29.29 -11.70
CA TYR A 498 -10.13 -29.77 -10.56
C TYR A 498 -11.60 -30.08 -10.92
N THR A 499 -11.91 -30.28 -12.20
CA THR A 499 -13.29 -30.43 -12.71
C THR A 499 -14.08 -31.51 -11.97
N PHE A 500 -13.47 -32.68 -11.72
CA PHE A 500 -14.15 -33.77 -11.02
C PHE A 500 -14.36 -33.50 -9.53
N SER A 501 -13.41 -32.83 -8.87
CA SER A 501 -13.52 -32.46 -7.46
C SER A 501 -14.62 -31.42 -7.23
N ILE A 502 -14.80 -30.50 -8.19
CA ILE A 502 -15.92 -29.55 -8.19
C ILE A 502 -17.25 -30.28 -8.41
N ALA A 503 -17.30 -31.26 -9.31
CA ALA A 503 -18.49 -32.06 -9.57
C ALA A 503 -18.95 -32.83 -8.31
N GLU A 504 -18.01 -33.48 -7.61
CA GLU A 504 -18.27 -34.18 -6.33
C GLU A 504 -18.84 -33.21 -5.27
N ARG A 505 -18.30 -31.99 -5.19
CA ARG A 505 -18.80 -30.95 -4.27
C ARG A 505 -20.20 -30.44 -4.59
N ILE A 506 -20.54 -30.30 -5.88
CA ILE A 506 -21.89 -29.90 -6.32
C ILE A 506 -22.93 -30.98 -5.95
N GLY A 507 -22.49 -32.17 -5.57
CA GLY A 507 -23.35 -33.29 -5.17
C GLY A 507 -23.68 -34.24 -6.32
N LEU A 508 -22.87 -34.25 -7.38
CA LEU A 508 -23.01 -35.24 -8.45
C LEU A 508 -22.67 -36.64 -7.92
N ASP A 509 -23.48 -37.63 -8.35
CA ASP A 509 -23.32 -39.02 -7.93
C ASP A 509 -21.87 -39.52 -8.18
N PRO A 510 -21.17 -40.02 -7.15
CA PRO A 510 -19.83 -40.58 -7.27
C PRO A 510 -19.68 -41.64 -8.36
N LEU A 511 -20.75 -42.41 -8.64
CA LEU A 511 -20.75 -43.42 -9.70
C LEU A 511 -20.68 -42.78 -11.10
N LEU A 512 -21.38 -41.66 -11.31
CA LEU A 512 -21.33 -40.90 -12.56
C LEU A 512 -19.97 -40.22 -12.74
N VAL A 513 -19.43 -39.63 -11.67
CA VAL A 513 -18.08 -39.04 -11.67
C VAL A 513 -17.02 -40.11 -11.97
N GLY A 514 -17.13 -41.29 -11.36
CA GLY A 514 -16.25 -42.43 -11.60
C GLY A 514 -16.30 -42.94 -13.04
N ARG A 515 -17.51 -42.98 -13.64
CA ARG A 515 -17.68 -43.33 -15.05
C ARG A 515 -17.08 -42.27 -15.98
N ALA A 516 -17.29 -40.99 -15.69
CA ALA A 516 -16.71 -39.89 -16.46
C ALA A 516 -15.17 -39.87 -16.41
N LYS A 517 -14.56 -40.14 -15.24
CA LYS A 517 -13.10 -40.30 -15.08
C LYS A 517 -12.51 -41.38 -16.01
N LYS A 518 -13.25 -42.45 -16.30
CA LYS A 518 -12.82 -43.53 -17.21
C LYS A 518 -12.97 -43.20 -18.70
N LEU A 519 -13.77 -42.19 -19.05
CA LEU A 519 -14.03 -41.78 -20.43
C LEU A 519 -13.06 -40.71 -20.94
N VAL A 520 -12.35 -40.02 -20.04
CA VAL A 520 -11.36 -39.01 -20.42
C VAL A 520 -10.13 -39.70 -21.01
N ASP A 521 -9.67 -39.17 -22.15
CA ASP A 521 -8.53 -39.68 -22.91
C ASP A 521 -7.30 -39.94 -22.03
N ASP A 522 -6.74 -41.15 -22.18
CA ASP A 522 -5.77 -41.75 -21.27
C ASP A 522 -4.48 -40.90 -21.18
N ASN A 523 -4.13 -40.19 -22.25
CA ASN A 523 -2.95 -39.33 -22.33
C ASN A 523 -3.13 -37.98 -21.61
N HIS A 524 -4.29 -37.33 -21.76
CA HIS A 524 -4.59 -36.07 -21.08
C HIS A 524 -4.67 -36.30 -19.56
N PHE A 525 -5.34 -37.37 -19.15
CA PHE A 525 -5.45 -37.74 -17.74
C PHE A 525 -4.11 -38.17 -17.13
N LYS A 526 -3.26 -38.91 -17.87
CA LYS A 526 -1.90 -39.27 -17.41
C LYS A 526 -1.02 -38.04 -17.19
N LEU A 527 -1.05 -37.06 -18.10
CA LEU A 527 -0.22 -35.87 -17.96
C LEU A 527 -0.72 -34.94 -16.84
N ASP A 528 -2.03 -34.72 -16.71
CA ASP A 528 -2.58 -33.99 -15.54
C ASP A 528 -2.24 -34.72 -14.23
N LYS A 529 -2.29 -36.07 -14.19
CA LYS A 529 -1.87 -36.84 -13.00
C LYS A 529 -0.38 -36.70 -12.71
N LEU A 530 0.47 -36.62 -13.74
CA LEU A 530 1.90 -36.35 -13.57
C LEU A 530 2.15 -34.93 -13.07
N LEU A 531 1.42 -33.93 -13.58
CA LEU A 531 1.50 -32.56 -13.09
C LEU A 531 1.08 -32.47 -11.62
N ASN A 532 -0.04 -33.08 -11.25
CA ASN A 532 -0.51 -33.12 -9.85
C ASN A 532 0.49 -33.82 -8.93
N ARG A 533 1.08 -34.95 -9.35
CA ARG A 533 2.12 -35.63 -8.58
C ARG A 533 3.35 -34.76 -8.40
N THR A 534 3.81 -34.13 -9.49
CA THR A 534 4.96 -33.21 -9.45
C THR A 534 4.68 -32.03 -8.53
N GLU A 535 3.45 -31.52 -8.51
CA GLU A 535 3.02 -30.46 -7.59
C GLU A 535 3.05 -30.91 -6.13
N GLN A 536 2.54 -32.10 -5.84
CA GLN A 536 2.60 -32.70 -4.49
C GLN A 536 4.04 -32.94 -4.04
N ASP A 537 4.88 -33.46 -4.94
CA ASP A 537 6.31 -33.67 -4.66
C ASP A 537 7.02 -32.35 -4.39
N LEU A 538 6.76 -31.30 -5.18
CA LEU A 538 7.30 -29.96 -4.94
C LEU A 538 6.83 -29.36 -3.61
N GLN A 539 5.56 -29.57 -3.22
CA GLN A 539 5.05 -29.11 -1.93
C GLN A 539 5.72 -29.85 -0.76
N ASN A 540 5.95 -31.16 -0.90
CA ASN A 540 6.65 -31.95 0.11
C ASN A 540 8.12 -31.50 0.22
N ILE A 541 8.80 -31.30 -0.90
CA ILE A 541 10.18 -30.76 -0.94
C ILE A 541 10.25 -29.37 -0.30
N GLU A 542 9.28 -28.48 -0.56
CA GLU A 542 9.25 -27.15 0.08
C GLU A 542 9.06 -27.23 1.60
N LYS A 543 8.24 -28.15 2.09
CA LYS A 543 8.06 -28.41 3.54
C LYS A 543 9.34 -28.97 4.15
N GLU A 544 9.90 -30.02 3.55
CA GLU A 544 11.16 -30.62 3.98
C GLU A 544 12.29 -29.59 4.00
N LYS A 545 12.37 -28.71 2.98
CA LYS A 545 13.36 -27.63 2.94
C LYS A 545 13.18 -26.64 4.09
N LYS A 546 11.94 -26.26 4.43
CA LYS A 546 11.68 -25.39 5.60
C LYS A 546 12.07 -26.06 6.91
N GLU A 547 11.72 -27.32 7.09
CA GLU A 547 12.08 -28.11 8.28
C GLU A 547 13.60 -28.26 8.39
N LEU A 548 14.27 -28.58 7.27
CA LEU A 548 15.73 -28.68 7.20
C LEU A 548 16.38 -27.34 7.58
N GLN A 549 15.83 -26.21 7.12
CA GLN A 549 16.37 -24.89 7.41
C GLN A 549 16.16 -24.49 8.88
N GLN A 550 15.06 -24.91 9.50
CA GLN A 550 14.87 -24.77 10.95
C GLN A 550 15.89 -25.63 11.73
N LEU A 551 16.06 -26.90 11.36
CA LEU A 551 17.04 -27.81 11.97
C LEU A 551 18.49 -27.31 11.82
N VAL A 552 18.82 -26.69 10.70
CA VAL A 552 20.15 -26.08 10.48
C VAL A 552 20.36 -24.88 11.39
N ASN A 553 19.37 -23.99 11.53
CA ASN A 553 19.44 -22.84 12.43
C ASN A 553 19.55 -23.29 13.90
N GLU A 554 18.81 -24.32 14.28
CA GLU A 554 18.87 -24.92 15.62
C GLU A 554 20.23 -25.57 15.88
N ASN A 555 20.78 -26.33 14.92
CA ASN A 555 22.13 -26.88 15.02
C ASN A 555 23.20 -25.78 15.14
N MET A 556 23.07 -24.68 14.39
CA MET A 556 23.98 -23.54 14.48
C MET A 556 23.93 -22.90 15.88
N ARG A 557 22.75 -22.81 16.48
CA ARG A 557 22.57 -22.32 17.85
C ARG A 557 23.20 -23.28 18.86
N LEU A 558 22.88 -24.57 18.79
CA LEU A 558 23.44 -25.59 19.68
C LEU A 558 24.96 -25.68 19.58
N LYS A 559 25.54 -25.53 18.38
CA LYS A 559 27.00 -25.47 18.20
C LYS A 559 27.62 -24.28 18.91
N LYS A 560 27.01 -23.10 18.86
CA LYS A 560 27.49 -21.93 19.60
C LYS A 560 27.42 -22.14 21.10
N GLU A 561 26.30 -22.66 21.60
CA GLU A 561 26.12 -22.97 23.03
C GLU A 561 27.15 -24.01 23.50
N MET A 562 27.45 -25.02 22.67
CA MET A 562 28.49 -26.02 22.95
C MET A 562 29.91 -25.43 22.94
N GLU A 563 30.24 -24.54 22.00
CA GLU A 563 31.54 -23.84 21.98
C GLU A 563 31.74 -22.94 23.20
N GLU A 564 30.68 -22.27 23.65
CA GLU A 564 30.70 -21.47 24.88
C GLU A 564 30.94 -22.34 26.11
N LEU A 565 30.24 -23.47 26.24
CA LEU A 565 30.43 -24.43 27.34
C LEU A 565 31.85 -25.02 27.33
N ILE A 566 32.37 -25.40 26.16
CA ILE A 566 33.74 -25.92 26.03
C ILE A 566 34.77 -24.85 26.43
N ASN A 567 34.56 -23.59 26.06
CA ASN A 567 35.46 -22.51 26.45
C ASN A 567 35.40 -22.24 27.97
N GLN A 568 34.21 -22.31 28.57
CA GLN A 568 34.04 -22.22 30.02
C GLN A 568 34.75 -23.36 30.75
N GLU A 569 34.58 -24.61 30.31
CA GLU A 569 35.28 -25.76 30.90
C GLU A 569 36.80 -25.66 30.72
N ARG A 570 37.29 -25.27 29.55
CA ARG A 570 38.73 -25.06 29.31
C ARG A 570 39.30 -23.99 30.23
N HIS A 571 38.55 -22.91 30.46
CA HIS A 571 38.95 -21.85 31.37
C HIS A 571 39.01 -22.36 32.81
N GLN A 572 38.00 -23.11 33.27
CA GLN A 572 38.00 -23.73 34.59
C GLN A 572 39.19 -24.68 34.78
N GLN A 573 39.48 -25.54 33.80
CA GLN A 573 40.62 -26.45 33.83
C GLN A 573 41.94 -25.69 33.91
N GLN A 574 42.12 -24.60 33.13
CA GLN A 574 43.33 -23.77 33.21
C GLN A 574 43.49 -23.13 34.58
N VAL A 575 42.42 -22.60 35.15
CA VAL A 575 42.43 -21.99 36.50
C VAL A 575 42.79 -23.03 37.56
N GLU A 576 42.25 -24.25 37.46
CA GLU A 576 42.56 -25.34 38.39
C GLU A 576 44.02 -25.80 38.28
N LEU A 577 44.55 -25.91 37.06
CA LEU A 577 45.94 -26.27 36.79
C LEU A 577 46.91 -25.20 37.31
N LEU A 578 46.57 -23.92 37.14
CA LEU A 578 47.32 -22.80 37.72
C LEU A 578 47.30 -22.80 39.25
N LYS A 579 46.15 -23.11 39.87
CA LYS A 579 46.07 -23.28 41.34
C LYS A 579 46.97 -24.42 41.82
N GLN A 580 46.98 -25.55 41.12
CA GLN A 580 47.86 -26.67 41.44
C GLN A 580 49.34 -26.29 41.28
N GLN A 581 49.72 -25.60 40.20
CA GLN A 581 51.10 -25.12 40.02
C GLN A 581 51.52 -24.13 41.11
N ASN A 582 50.64 -23.19 41.47
CA ASN A 582 50.91 -22.24 42.55
C ASN A 582 51.09 -22.95 43.89
N LYS A 583 50.26 -23.95 44.19
CA LYS A 583 50.39 -24.75 45.41
C LYS A 583 51.71 -25.54 45.44
N ILE A 584 52.08 -26.17 44.32
CA ILE A 584 53.38 -26.86 44.18
C ILE A 584 54.54 -25.88 44.32
N SER A 585 54.42 -24.67 43.76
CA SER A 585 55.43 -23.62 43.87
C SER A 585 55.58 -23.11 45.30
N GLU A 586 54.47 -22.89 46.02
CA GLU A 586 54.46 -22.54 47.44
C GLU A 586 55.10 -23.63 48.30
N GLU A 587 54.74 -24.90 48.06
CA GLU A 587 55.35 -26.06 48.74
C GLU A 587 56.85 -26.14 48.44
N ARG A 588 57.27 -25.88 47.19
CA ARG A 588 58.69 -25.81 46.80
C ARG A 588 59.43 -24.66 47.50
N ILE A 589 58.84 -23.48 47.57
CA ILE A 589 59.43 -22.30 48.22
C ILE A 589 59.53 -22.53 49.72
N ALA A 590 58.52 -23.13 50.35
CA ALA A 590 58.54 -23.49 51.76
C ALA A 590 59.66 -24.52 52.04
N TYR A 591 59.76 -25.56 51.20
CA TYR A 591 60.82 -26.55 51.27
C TYR A 591 62.21 -25.90 51.12
N LEU A 592 62.41 -25.04 50.12
CA LEU A 592 63.69 -24.35 49.89
C LEU A 592 64.06 -23.44 51.07
N LYS A 593 63.11 -22.70 51.65
CA LYS A 593 63.34 -21.88 52.86
C LYS A 593 63.72 -22.72 54.07
N GLU A 594 63.07 -23.88 54.25
CA GLU A 594 63.40 -24.80 55.33
C GLU A 594 64.80 -25.41 55.14
N MET A 595 65.14 -25.75 53.89
CA MET A 595 66.46 -26.24 53.51
C MET A 595 67.54 -25.17 53.71
N GLU A 596 67.27 -23.91 53.36
CA GLU A 596 68.17 -22.79 53.59
C GLU A 596 68.40 -22.55 55.08
N ARG A 597 67.36 -22.66 55.91
CA ARG A 597 67.48 -22.61 57.39
C ARG A 597 68.38 -23.73 57.92
N LYS A 598 68.16 -24.97 57.48
CA LYS A 598 68.98 -26.12 57.88
C LYS A 598 70.43 -25.97 57.42
N LEU A 599 70.67 -25.48 56.20
CA LEU A 599 72.02 -25.18 55.71
C LEU A 599 72.70 -24.07 56.51
N LYS A 600 71.98 -22.98 56.86
CA LYS A 600 72.53 -21.92 57.72
C LYS A 600 72.88 -22.43 59.12
N GLN A 601 72.07 -23.32 59.70
CA GLN A 601 72.42 -24.00 60.96
C GLN A 601 73.70 -24.83 60.82
N ILE A 602 73.78 -25.69 59.80
CA ILE A 602 74.99 -26.50 59.55
C ILE A 602 76.24 -25.64 59.35
N VAL A 603 76.13 -24.53 58.61
CA VAL A 603 77.25 -23.58 58.41
C VAL A 603 77.63 -22.87 59.72
N PHE A 604 76.66 -22.52 60.56
CA PHE A 604 76.91 -21.93 61.87
C PHE A 604 77.60 -22.92 62.82
N ASP A 605 77.13 -24.17 62.85
CA ASP A 605 77.72 -25.25 63.63
C ASP A 605 79.15 -25.58 63.15
N TRP A 606 79.39 -25.52 61.83
CA TRP A 606 80.73 -25.66 61.24
C TRP A 606 81.72 -24.57 61.69
N LYS A 607 81.24 -23.33 61.90
CA LYS A 607 82.08 -22.22 62.43
C LYS A 607 82.37 -22.33 63.93
N LYS A 608 81.52 -23.02 64.71
CA LYS A 608 81.72 -23.24 66.15
C LYS A 608 82.53 -24.51 66.48
N ALA A 609 82.62 -25.46 65.55
CA ALA A 609 83.36 -26.70 65.76
C ALA A 609 84.89 -26.46 65.77
N GLY A 610 85.50 -26.61 66.96
CA GLY A 610 86.94 -26.46 67.20
C GLY A 610 87.77 -27.72 66.97
N ASN A 611 87.15 -28.91 66.93
CA ASN A 611 87.83 -30.21 66.77
C ASN A 611 87.56 -30.85 65.39
N GLN A 612 88.52 -31.64 64.91
CA GLN A 612 88.54 -32.18 63.54
C GLN A 612 87.51 -33.31 63.29
N ASP A 613 87.09 -34.02 64.34
CA ASP A 613 86.09 -35.10 64.25
C ASP A 613 84.65 -34.58 64.15
N ASP A 614 84.29 -33.49 64.85
CA ASP A 614 82.97 -32.86 64.75
C ASP A 614 82.69 -32.34 63.33
N LYS A 615 83.72 -31.87 62.63
CA LYS A 615 83.61 -31.41 61.23
C LYS A 615 83.32 -32.56 60.25
N LYS A 616 83.75 -33.79 60.54
CA LYS A 616 83.47 -34.96 59.68
C LYS A 616 82.01 -35.44 59.80
N ASP A 617 81.45 -35.42 61.01
CA ASP A 617 80.04 -35.78 61.21
C ASP A 617 79.07 -34.74 60.63
N LEU A 618 79.43 -33.45 60.70
CA LEU A 618 78.71 -32.38 59.99
C LEU A 618 78.72 -32.58 58.46
N ILE A 619 79.83 -33.02 57.87
CA ILE A 619 79.91 -33.33 56.43
C ILE A 619 79.00 -34.51 56.05
N LYS A 620 78.92 -35.55 56.89
CA LYS A 620 77.97 -36.67 56.68
C LYS A 620 76.51 -36.23 56.77
N GLN A 621 76.15 -35.39 57.74
CA GLN A 621 74.79 -34.86 57.86
C GLN A 621 74.42 -33.96 56.68
N MET A 622 75.36 -33.13 56.22
CA MET A 622 75.19 -32.26 55.06
C MET A 622 75.02 -33.08 53.76
N GLN A 623 75.79 -34.16 53.59
CA GLN A 623 75.60 -35.11 52.49
C GLN A 623 74.25 -35.85 52.57
N ALA A 624 73.82 -36.27 53.76
CA ALA A 624 72.52 -36.94 53.93
C ALA A 624 71.31 -36.02 53.66
N LEU A 625 71.45 -34.71 53.89
CA LEU A 625 70.43 -33.70 53.60
C LEU A 625 70.38 -33.30 52.12
N LEU A 626 71.54 -33.21 51.44
CA LEU A 626 71.66 -32.89 50.02
C LEU A 626 71.31 -34.07 49.09
N PHE A 627 71.48 -35.31 49.54
CA PHE A 627 71.28 -36.52 48.76
C PHE A 627 70.13 -37.40 49.27
N ARG A 628 68.99 -36.81 49.68
CA ARG A 628 67.76 -37.59 49.93
C ARG A 628 67.22 -38.14 48.60
N GLN A 629 67.24 -39.47 48.48
CA GLN A 629 66.75 -40.25 47.34
C GLN A 629 65.21 -40.22 47.24
N ASP A 630 64.62 -39.26 46.50
CA ASP A 630 63.17 -39.24 46.23
C ASP A 630 62.77 -39.47 44.77
N GLN A 631 63.70 -39.85 43.89
CA GLN A 631 63.37 -40.17 42.48
C GLN A 631 63.08 -41.65 42.19
N LYS A 632 63.27 -42.58 43.15
CA LYS A 632 63.10 -44.03 42.89
C LYS A 632 61.72 -44.62 43.26
N GLN A 633 60.91 -43.97 44.08
CA GLN A 633 59.66 -44.58 44.57
C GLN A 633 58.41 -44.40 43.68
N VAL A 634 58.41 -43.47 42.72
CA VAL A 634 57.22 -43.24 41.86
C VAL A 634 57.17 -44.20 40.66
N ASN A 635 58.32 -44.63 40.13
CA ASN A 635 58.40 -45.49 38.96
C ASN A 635 58.09 -46.98 39.23
N GLU A 636 58.28 -47.48 40.45
CA GLU A 636 57.99 -48.90 40.77
C GLU A 636 56.49 -49.19 40.98
N LYS A 637 55.71 -48.22 41.48
CA LYS A 637 54.27 -48.40 41.69
C LYS A 637 53.46 -48.41 40.38
N VAL A 638 53.94 -47.72 39.34
CA VAL A 638 53.30 -47.71 38.01
C VAL A 638 53.67 -48.97 37.22
N LYS A 639 54.92 -49.46 37.31
CA LYS A 639 55.33 -50.72 36.68
C LYS A 639 54.57 -51.95 37.20
N LYS A 640 54.30 -52.04 38.51
CA LYS A 640 53.59 -53.19 39.12
C LYS A 640 52.10 -53.29 38.76
N LYS A 641 51.43 -52.20 38.39
CA LYS A 641 49.99 -52.20 38.01
C LYS A 641 49.74 -52.56 36.54
N VAL A 642 50.72 -52.32 35.66
CA VAL A 642 50.58 -52.59 34.21
C VAL A 642 50.99 -54.04 33.89
N SER A 643 51.99 -54.59 34.59
CA SER A 643 52.45 -55.97 34.40
C SER A 643 51.49 -57.05 34.95
N SER A 644 50.45 -56.68 35.69
CA SER A 644 49.50 -57.64 36.29
C SER A 644 48.30 -57.97 35.41
N LYS A 645 48.04 -57.21 34.32
CA LYS A 645 46.86 -57.40 33.45
C LYS A 645 47.19 -57.77 32.00
N TYR A 646 48.40 -57.52 31.54
CA TYR A 646 48.78 -57.71 30.14
C TYR A 646 50.13 -58.43 30.03
N GLU A 647 50.24 -59.38 29.10
CA GLU A 647 51.49 -60.05 28.71
C GLU A 647 52.02 -59.47 27.41
N GLU A 648 53.33 -59.29 27.32
CA GLU A 648 54.02 -58.83 26.11
C GLU A 648 54.16 -59.99 25.12
N ILE A 649 53.71 -59.79 23.89
CA ILE A 649 53.88 -60.75 22.80
C ILE A 649 55.00 -60.25 21.88
N ALA A 650 55.96 -61.11 21.59
CA ALA A 650 56.97 -60.84 20.56
C ALA A 650 56.36 -61.14 19.17
N GLY A 651 56.00 -60.09 18.42
CA GLY A 651 55.48 -60.20 17.06
C GLY A 651 55.37 -58.84 16.36
N GLU A 652 55.27 -58.85 15.04
CA GLU A 652 55.05 -57.62 14.25
C GLU A 652 53.67 -57.02 14.55
N ILE A 653 53.63 -55.69 14.71
CA ILE A 653 52.42 -54.95 15.07
C ILE A 653 51.51 -54.83 13.85
N SER A 654 50.28 -55.35 13.95
CA SER A 654 49.26 -55.24 12.91
C SER A 654 48.09 -54.34 13.32
N VAL A 655 47.35 -53.84 12.33
CA VAL A 655 46.15 -53.01 12.55
C VAL A 655 45.07 -53.84 13.27
N GLY A 656 44.50 -53.30 14.35
CA GLY A 656 43.53 -53.95 15.23
C GLY A 656 44.12 -54.60 16.49
N GLN A 657 45.44 -54.60 16.67
CA GLN A 657 46.09 -55.13 17.88
C GLN A 657 46.16 -54.11 19.02
N LYS A 658 46.06 -54.59 20.27
CA LYS A 658 46.37 -53.82 21.47
C LYS A 658 47.88 -53.70 21.63
N VAL A 659 48.38 -52.47 21.77
CA VAL A 659 49.79 -52.15 21.95
C VAL A 659 50.01 -51.33 23.21
N LEU A 660 51.08 -51.63 23.92
CA LEU A 660 51.59 -50.87 25.04
C LEU A 660 52.63 -49.85 24.55
N MET A 661 52.44 -48.60 24.93
CA MET A 661 53.39 -47.53 24.65
C MET A 661 54.48 -47.47 25.74
N LYS A 662 55.76 -47.64 25.36
CA LYS A 662 56.89 -47.69 26.31
C LYS A 662 57.09 -46.40 27.14
N LYS A 663 56.73 -45.23 26.59
CA LYS A 663 57.00 -43.93 27.23
C LYS A 663 56.01 -43.56 28.34
N ASN A 664 54.74 -43.91 28.19
CA ASN A 664 53.66 -43.53 29.13
C ASN A 664 52.94 -44.75 29.74
N HIS A 665 53.33 -45.98 29.38
CA HIS A 665 52.80 -47.25 29.90
C HIS A 665 51.26 -47.36 29.79
N GLN A 666 50.68 -46.81 28.73
CA GLN A 666 49.25 -46.93 28.40
C GLN A 666 49.04 -47.94 27.27
N VAL A 667 47.93 -48.68 27.34
CA VAL A 667 47.51 -49.65 26.32
C VAL A 667 46.46 -49.00 25.42
N GLY A 668 46.62 -49.13 24.10
CA GLY A 668 45.66 -48.66 23.11
C GLY A 668 45.60 -49.59 21.91
N GLU A 669 44.62 -49.40 21.03
CA GLU A 669 44.41 -50.24 19.84
C GLU A 669 44.95 -49.55 18.59
N VAL A 670 45.72 -50.25 17.75
CA VAL A 670 46.26 -49.70 16.51
C VAL A 670 45.14 -49.58 15.48
N THR A 671 44.76 -48.36 15.10
CA THR A 671 43.72 -48.13 14.08
C THR A 671 44.29 -47.99 12.68
N GLU A 672 45.52 -47.52 12.53
CA GLU A 672 46.15 -47.32 11.22
C GLU A 672 47.68 -47.36 11.33
N ILE A 673 48.38 -47.98 10.37
CA ILE A 673 49.85 -47.98 10.29
C ILE A 673 50.25 -47.27 8.99
N LYS A 674 51.05 -46.21 9.12
CA LYS A 674 51.59 -45.42 8.00
C LYS A 674 53.12 -45.40 8.07
N GLY A 675 53.75 -46.32 7.36
CA GLY A 675 55.21 -46.44 7.30
C GLY A 675 55.82 -46.73 8.68
N LYS A 676 56.65 -45.82 9.20
CA LYS A 676 57.32 -45.97 10.52
C LYS A 676 56.48 -45.51 11.73
N LYS A 677 55.25 -45.03 11.50
CA LYS A 677 54.35 -44.50 12.54
C LYS A 677 53.02 -45.25 12.55
N ALA A 678 52.46 -45.45 13.72
CA ALA A 678 51.15 -46.04 13.94
C ALA A 678 50.23 -45.05 14.67
N VAL A 679 48.96 -45.00 14.27
CA VAL A 679 47.90 -44.30 14.99
C VAL A 679 47.29 -45.29 15.98
N VAL A 680 47.44 -45.00 17.26
CA VAL A 680 46.96 -45.80 18.37
C VAL A 680 45.82 -45.07 19.05
N LYS A 681 44.66 -45.71 19.15
CA LYS A 681 43.50 -45.19 19.86
C LYS A 681 43.58 -45.60 21.33
N VAL A 682 43.78 -44.63 22.22
CA VAL A 682 43.75 -44.82 23.67
C VAL A 682 42.42 -44.26 24.18
N GLY A 683 41.47 -45.15 24.49
CA GLY A 683 40.09 -44.75 24.81
C GLY A 683 39.36 -44.16 23.60
N LEU A 684 39.10 -42.84 23.62
CA LEU A 684 38.41 -42.11 22.55
C LEU A 684 39.33 -41.22 21.69
N MET A 685 40.60 -41.06 22.07
CA MET A 685 41.55 -40.17 21.37
C MET A 685 42.55 -40.96 20.51
N PRO A 686 42.70 -40.64 19.21
CA PRO A 686 43.77 -41.19 18.37
C PRO A 686 45.10 -40.44 18.63
N ILE A 687 46.18 -41.17 18.89
CA ILE A 687 47.53 -40.65 19.12
C ILE A 687 48.48 -41.26 18.10
N THR A 688 49.35 -40.46 17.49
CA THR A 688 50.36 -40.97 16.54
C THR A 688 51.67 -41.27 17.26
N VAL A 689 52.18 -42.49 17.12
CA VAL A 689 53.37 -42.99 17.85
C VAL A 689 54.30 -43.74 16.89
N ASP A 690 55.61 -43.63 17.07
CA ASP A 690 56.58 -44.41 16.29
C ASP A 690 56.53 -45.89 16.68
N LEU A 691 56.61 -46.79 15.70
CA LEU A 691 56.50 -48.25 15.89
C LEU A 691 57.53 -48.81 16.88
N GLU A 692 58.73 -48.23 16.96
CA GLU A 692 59.81 -48.67 17.87
C GLU A 692 59.45 -48.48 19.37
N ASN A 693 58.51 -47.57 19.65
CA ASN A 693 58.05 -47.25 20.99
C ASN A 693 56.79 -48.02 21.41
N LEU A 694 56.35 -48.98 20.59
CA LEU A 694 55.18 -49.82 20.81
C LEU A 694 55.60 -51.28 21.04
N VAL A 695 54.86 -51.98 21.90
CA VAL A 695 54.99 -53.43 22.13
C VAL A 695 53.60 -54.04 22.04
N ALA A 696 53.42 -55.11 21.26
CA ALA A 696 52.15 -55.82 21.22
C ALA A 696 51.86 -56.50 22.57
N VAL A 697 50.63 -56.36 23.07
CA VAL A 697 50.24 -56.94 24.36
C VAL A 697 48.90 -57.68 24.25
N SER A 698 48.78 -58.82 24.92
CA SER A 698 47.51 -59.52 25.13
C SER A 698 47.05 -59.42 26.58
N GLU A 699 45.74 -59.36 26.78
CA GLU A 699 45.11 -59.34 28.10
C GLU A 699 45.16 -60.76 28.71
N LYS A 700 45.61 -60.89 29.96
CA LYS A 700 45.57 -62.18 30.67
C LYS A 700 44.11 -62.53 30.97
N ASN A 701 43.58 -63.58 30.35
CA ASN A 701 42.24 -64.10 30.65
C ASN A 701 42.21 -64.60 32.11
N ALA A 702 41.42 -63.93 32.95
CA ALA A 702 41.04 -64.46 34.25
C ALA A 702 39.97 -65.54 34.04
N GLU A 703 40.21 -66.72 34.62
CA GLU A 703 39.30 -67.86 34.60
C GLU A 703 37.88 -67.49 35.07
N SER A 704 36.92 -68.09 34.38
CA SER A 704 35.51 -68.15 34.68
C SER A 704 35.24 -68.46 36.15
N GLN A 705 34.61 -67.52 36.86
CA GLN A 705 33.77 -67.83 38.00
C GLN A 705 32.39 -67.24 37.72
N THR A 706 31.48 -68.19 37.48
CA THR A 706 30.01 -68.16 37.35
C THR A 706 29.28 -66.90 37.77
#